data_AF-A0AAY4A7L3-F1
#
_entry.id   AF-A0AAY4A7L3-F1
#
_cell.length_a   1.000
_cell.length_b   1.000
_cell.length_c   1.000
_cell.angle_alpha   90.00
_cell.angle_beta   90.00
_cell.angle_gamma   90.00
#
_symmetry.space_group_name_H-M   'P 1'
#
loop_
_entity.id
_entity.type
_entity.pdbx_description
1 polymer ?
#
loop_
_entity_poly.entity_id
_entity_poly.type
_entity_poly.pdbx_seq_one_letter_code
_entity_poly.pdbx_strand_id
1 'polypeptide(L)'
;VTLFLPRTAPSPPPRPVLPQPINHQYTLLPGRSWARVCVCVVTGPRETASYTPGPQCKYKEYEKKVRTEEVDGAKLVKNVAESLEEMFRKKAEAIRVRRLVEAAEEAHLQHEENPDLQYEYFNAVLINEVDEGGNSVELGGEFLLEPNDHFNNLSVNLSLSVVQVPTNMYNKDPDIVNGVHWSEALNKVFVDNFEKDPSLIWQYFGSAKGFFRQYPGEFLLFSLFAKGIGLLGNALTEAFTILSDFNQTGRGSVCSQAIMLVTDGATQMYDDVFAKFNWPDRKISTLADVQENVMRYLHVMSRPKVIDHEHDTVWTEAYVDSTLRESRGLNPVTTVAMPVFSTKNETKNQGILLGVVGTDIPVQELMKVVPKHKLGIHGYAFAITNNGYILMHPELRPLYQDGQKRRKPNYGSVDLSEVEWEDTDDVKRVLRMHNDYYYTDIRGTPFSVGVALSRGHGKYFFKGNVSVEAGLRDLDQPDVALADEWTYCNTDEHHEHRYLSQIQAIKLYMTGRKTHLKCDRELIQQVLFDAVVTAPLEAYWTGLALNKSENSDKGVEIAFLGTRTGLSRTNLFVVQEQLSNQDLLTAEDKEGVFNSDHFPLWYRRAAEQVPGTYFVFQASQNKSVVLASTAIQLLDDRKSPIVAAVGIQMKLEFFQRKFWTASRQASACSITLPDIKCYLIDNNGFILVSEDYSQVQDDNH
;
A
#
# COMPACT_ATOMS: atom_id res chain seq x y z
N VAL A 1 -52.21 10.84 -4.61
CA VAL A 1 -52.70 10.00 -5.73
C VAL A 1 -52.02 10.45 -7.01
N THR A 2 -50.88 9.81 -7.36
CA THR A 2 -50.27 9.69 -8.71
C THR A 2 -49.07 8.74 -8.53
N LEU A 3 -49.25 7.43 -8.72
CA LEU A 3 -48.89 6.63 -9.92
C LEU A 3 -47.38 6.53 -10.21
N PHE A 4 -46.76 5.48 -9.65
CA PHE A 4 -45.47 4.94 -10.11
C PHE A 4 -45.71 4.03 -11.32
N LEU A 5 -45.09 4.35 -12.46
CA LEU A 5 -44.90 3.43 -13.58
C LEU A 5 -43.48 2.85 -13.53
N PRO A 6 -43.28 1.53 -13.71
CA PRO A 6 -41.96 0.94 -13.84
C PRO A 6 -41.40 1.25 -15.23
N ARG A 7 -40.20 1.84 -15.30
CA ARG A 7 -39.41 1.89 -16.54
C ARG A 7 -39.00 0.47 -16.90
N THR A 8 -39.49 -0.01 -18.03
CA THR A 8 -39.01 -1.19 -18.73
C THR A 8 -37.54 -1.02 -19.08
N ALA A 9 -36.73 -2.03 -18.79
CA ALA A 9 -35.32 -2.11 -19.14
C ALA A 9 -35.09 -1.94 -20.66
N PRO A 10 -34.02 -1.26 -21.10
CA PRO A 10 -33.63 -1.28 -22.50
C PRO A 10 -33.20 -2.69 -22.88
N SER A 11 -33.63 -3.15 -24.06
CA SER A 11 -33.23 -4.42 -24.66
C SER A 11 -31.70 -4.52 -24.74
N PRO A 12 -31.11 -5.71 -24.52
CA PRO A 12 -29.67 -5.90 -24.63
C PRO A 12 -29.20 -5.62 -26.07
N PRO A 13 -27.97 -5.09 -26.26
CA PRO A 13 -27.39 -4.98 -27.59
C PRO A 13 -27.27 -6.38 -28.24
N PRO A 14 -27.24 -6.48 -29.58
CA PRO A 14 -27.06 -7.75 -30.25
C PRO A 14 -25.73 -8.37 -29.78
N ARG A 15 -25.78 -9.65 -29.41
CA ARG A 15 -24.58 -10.40 -29.01
C ARG A 15 -23.52 -10.25 -30.10
N PRO A 16 -22.25 -10.00 -29.76
CA PRO A 16 -21.18 -10.16 -30.72
C PRO A 16 -21.26 -11.59 -31.28
N VAL A 17 -21.28 -11.69 -32.60
CA VAL A 17 -21.20 -12.97 -33.31
C VAL A 17 -19.84 -13.54 -32.94
N LEU A 18 -19.84 -14.52 -32.03
CA LEU A 18 -18.68 -15.36 -31.76
C LEU A 18 -18.15 -15.88 -33.11
N PRO A 19 -16.85 -15.77 -33.40
CA PRO A 19 -16.28 -16.50 -34.52
C PRO A 19 -16.65 -17.98 -34.36
N GLN A 20 -17.05 -18.61 -35.45
CA GLN A 20 -17.45 -20.02 -35.44
C GLN A 20 -16.40 -20.86 -34.71
N PRO A 21 -16.80 -21.79 -33.82
CA PRO A 21 -15.84 -22.67 -33.18
C PRO A 21 -15.15 -23.48 -34.26
N ILE A 22 -13.84 -23.29 -34.41
CA ILE A 22 -13.00 -24.28 -35.06
C ILE A 22 -13.17 -25.55 -34.21
N ASN A 23 -13.84 -26.55 -34.79
CA ASN A 23 -14.10 -27.83 -34.13
C ASN A 23 -12.77 -28.58 -33.93
N HIS A 24 -12.05 -28.23 -32.87
CA HIS A 24 -11.08 -29.12 -32.24
C HIS A 24 -11.81 -29.88 -31.14
N GLN A 25 -11.90 -31.21 -31.28
CA GLN A 25 -12.41 -32.09 -30.23
C GLN A 25 -11.36 -32.15 -29.10
N TYR A 26 -11.51 -31.30 -28.08
CA TYR A 26 -10.71 -31.41 -26.87
C TYR A 26 -11.32 -32.47 -25.95
N THR A 27 -10.55 -33.52 -25.65
CA THR A 27 -10.95 -34.53 -24.66
C THR A 27 -10.23 -34.25 -23.35
N LEU A 28 -10.96 -33.73 -22.34
CA LEU A 28 -10.44 -33.57 -20.98
C LEU A 28 -10.42 -34.94 -20.29
N LEU A 29 -9.22 -35.51 -20.13
CA LEU A 29 -9.05 -36.75 -19.37
C LEU A 29 -9.11 -36.46 -17.85
N PRO A 30 -9.88 -37.23 -17.05
CA PRO A 30 -10.05 -36.95 -15.62
C PRO A 30 -8.73 -37.08 -14.83
N GLY A 31 -8.41 -36.04 -14.05
CA GLY A 31 -7.11 -35.81 -13.43
C GLY A 31 -6.66 -36.75 -12.30
N ARG A 32 -7.41 -37.80 -11.93
CA ARG A 32 -7.02 -38.68 -10.80
C ARG A 32 -5.83 -39.58 -11.12
N SER A 33 -5.71 -40.08 -12.35
CA SER A 33 -4.56 -40.84 -12.84
C SER A 33 -3.39 -39.90 -13.17
N TRP A 34 -3.67 -38.70 -13.70
CA TRP A 34 -2.68 -37.69 -14.07
C TRP A 34 -2.04 -36.99 -12.87
N ALA A 35 -2.76 -36.76 -11.77
CA ALA A 35 -2.21 -36.21 -10.54
C ALA A 35 -1.11 -37.12 -9.95
N ARG A 36 -1.27 -38.45 -10.05
CA ARG A 36 -0.20 -39.40 -9.69
C ARG A 36 1.00 -39.32 -10.62
N VAL A 37 0.79 -39.09 -11.91
CA VAL A 37 1.86 -38.92 -12.91
C VAL A 37 2.62 -37.61 -12.68
N CYS A 38 1.95 -36.47 -12.45
CA CYS A 38 2.60 -35.21 -12.10
C CYS A 38 3.35 -35.29 -10.76
N VAL A 39 2.78 -35.95 -9.75
CA VAL A 39 3.50 -36.23 -8.49
C VAL A 39 4.75 -37.07 -8.75
N CYS A 40 4.66 -38.16 -9.54
CA CYS A 40 5.83 -38.95 -9.95
C CYS A 40 6.85 -38.20 -10.83
N VAL A 41 6.43 -37.19 -11.61
CA VAL A 41 7.32 -36.32 -12.41
C VAL A 41 8.14 -35.41 -11.51
N VAL A 42 7.53 -34.95 -10.41
CA VAL A 42 8.17 -34.09 -9.40
C VAL A 42 8.98 -34.92 -8.38
N THR A 43 8.56 -36.15 -8.04
CA THR A 43 9.15 -36.96 -6.95
C THR A 43 9.83 -38.27 -7.40
N GLY A 44 9.85 -38.60 -8.69
CA GLY A 44 10.46 -39.84 -9.20
C GLY A 44 9.64 -41.14 -8.98
N PRO A 45 9.97 -42.24 -9.68
CA PRO A 45 9.17 -43.48 -9.72
C PRO A 45 9.38 -44.47 -8.55
N ARG A 46 10.39 -44.28 -7.70
CA ARG A 46 10.67 -45.14 -6.53
C ARG A 46 10.29 -44.52 -5.19
N GLU A 47 9.91 -43.25 -5.17
CA GLU A 47 9.58 -42.53 -3.96
C GLU A 47 8.09 -42.21 -3.93
N THR A 48 7.31 -43.17 -3.41
CA THR A 48 6.04 -42.85 -2.74
C THR A 48 6.27 -42.09 -1.41
N ALA A 49 7.54 -41.88 -1.05
CA ALA A 49 8.00 -40.92 -0.05
C ALA A 49 8.55 -39.67 -0.76
N SER A 50 7.65 -38.94 -1.39
CA SER A 50 7.60 -37.47 -1.43
C SER A 50 8.92 -36.67 -1.20
N TYR A 51 9.12 -35.57 -1.93
CA TYR A 51 10.04 -34.50 -1.47
C TYR A 51 9.46 -33.69 -0.27
N THR A 52 8.28 -34.09 0.24
CA THR A 52 7.48 -33.46 1.32
C THR A 52 7.36 -34.18 2.68
N PRO A 53 7.87 -35.41 2.96
CA PRO A 53 7.58 -36.11 4.19
C PRO A 53 8.41 -35.53 5.34
N GLY A 54 9.57 -34.92 5.09
CA GLY A 54 10.37 -34.30 6.15
C GLY A 54 9.57 -33.29 7.01
N PRO A 55 9.06 -32.19 6.43
CA PRO A 55 8.36 -31.17 7.20
C PRO A 55 6.92 -31.59 7.56
N GLN A 56 6.19 -32.27 6.68
CA GLN A 56 4.84 -32.74 7.01
C GLN A 56 4.86 -33.76 8.16
N CYS A 57 5.81 -34.70 8.18
CA CYS A 57 5.94 -35.64 9.28
C CYS A 57 6.39 -34.95 10.58
N LYS A 58 7.26 -33.94 10.52
CA LYS A 58 7.67 -33.15 11.70
C LYS A 58 6.53 -32.36 12.30
N TYR A 59 5.73 -31.65 11.51
CA TYR A 59 4.54 -30.96 12.03
C TYR A 59 3.54 -31.96 12.64
N LYS A 60 3.39 -33.16 12.06
CA LYS A 60 2.60 -34.26 12.66
C LYS A 60 3.19 -34.80 13.97
N GLU A 61 4.50 -34.79 14.18
CA GLU A 61 5.12 -35.14 15.49
C GLU A 61 4.72 -34.15 16.60
N TYR A 62 4.56 -32.88 16.25
CA TYR A 62 4.15 -31.83 17.19
C TYR A 62 2.63 -31.66 17.29
N GLU A 63 1.83 -32.40 16.52
CA GLU A 63 0.35 -32.33 16.49
C GLU A 63 -0.27 -32.35 17.90
N LYS A 64 0.22 -33.23 18.79
CA LYS A 64 -0.27 -33.35 20.18
C LYS A 64 0.15 -32.20 21.11
N LYS A 65 1.15 -31.40 20.71
CA LYS A 65 1.69 -30.26 21.47
C LYS A 65 1.14 -28.91 21.00
N VAL A 66 0.44 -28.90 19.87
CA VAL A 66 -0.10 -27.69 19.25
C VAL A 66 -1.58 -27.54 19.60
N ARG A 67 -2.01 -26.31 19.90
CA ARG A 67 -3.43 -25.98 20.14
C ARG A 67 -4.00 -25.24 18.94
N THR A 68 -5.16 -25.68 18.45
CA THR A 68 -5.90 -24.99 17.38
C THR A 68 -6.99 -24.12 17.98
N GLU A 69 -7.04 -22.86 17.57
CA GLU A 69 -8.02 -21.85 17.98
C GLU A 69 -8.70 -21.27 16.73
N GLU A 70 -9.99 -20.97 16.82
CA GLU A 70 -10.75 -20.29 15.76
C GLU A 70 -10.54 -18.76 15.89
N VAL A 71 -10.30 -18.09 14.76
CA VAL A 71 -10.14 -16.63 14.74
C VAL A 71 -11.51 -15.99 14.77
N ASP A 72 -11.79 -15.24 15.83
CA ASP A 72 -12.99 -14.40 15.95
C ASP A 72 -12.77 -13.07 15.20
N GLY A 73 -13.37 -12.97 14.01
CA GLY A 73 -13.27 -11.78 13.17
C GLY A 73 -13.85 -10.51 13.81
N ALA A 74 -14.88 -10.62 14.64
CA ALA A 74 -15.49 -9.48 15.33
C ALA A 74 -14.57 -8.94 16.44
N LYS A 75 -13.92 -9.84 17.19
CA LYS A 75 -12.90 -9.45 18.17
C LYS A 75 -11.64 -8.90 17.48
N LEU A 76 -11.25 -9.48 16.35
CA LEU A 76 -10.07 -9.06 15.59
C LEU A 76 -10.23 -7.64 15.06
N VAL A 77 -11.34 -7.33 14.39
CA VAL A 77 -11.58 -5.99 13.83
C VAL A 77 -11.65 -4.92 14.93
N LYS A 78 -12.21 -5.26 16.10
CA LYS A 78 -12.24 -4.36 17.25
C LYS A 78 -10.83 -4.05 17.79
N ASN A 79 -9.97 -5.06 17.93
CA ASN A 79 -8.59 -4.85 18.38
C ASN A 79 -7.78 -4.00 17.37
N VAL A 80 -8.00 -4.22 16.07
CA VAL A 80 -7.38 -3.43 15.01
C VAL A 80 -7.87 -1.99 15.08
N ALA A 81 -9.17 -1.76 15.25
CA ALA A 81 -9.74 -0.43 15.41
C ALA A 81 -9.19 0.31 16.64
N GLU A 82 -9.08 -0.36 17.80
CA GLU A 82 -8.47 0.23 19.01
C GLU A 82 -6.99 0.59 18.80
N SER A 83 -6.25 -0.22 18.04
CA SER A 83 -4.84 0.05 17.74
C SER A 83 -4.66 1.21 16.76
N LEU A 84 -5.54 1.31 15.75
CA LEU A 84 -5.58 2.44 14.82
C LEU A 84 -6.06 3.72 15.52
N GLU A 85 -7.05 3.64 16.40
CA GLU A 85 -7.54 4.75 17.25
C GLU A 85 -6.37 5.34 18.07
N GLU A 86 -5.56 4.48 18.71
CA GLU A 86 -4.39 4.92 19.46
C GLU A 86 -3.35 5.61 18.56
N MET A 87 -3.09 5.06 17.37
CA MET A 87 -2.14 5.64 16.43
C MET A 87 -2.61 7.00 15.93
N PHE A 88 -3.84 7.09 15.40
CA PHE A 88 -4.41 8.34 14.90
C PHE A 88 -4.46 9.40 16.00
N ARG A 89 -4.80 9.00 17.24
CA ARG A 89 -4.75 9.90 18.38
C ARG A 89 -3.33 10.41 18.63
N LYS A 90 -2.32 9.53 18.69
CA LYS A 90 -0.92 9.93 18.88
C LYS A 90 -0.44 10.88 17.79
N LYS A 91 -0.84 10.66 16.54
CA LYS A 91 -0.49 11.51 15.38
C LYS A 91 -1.20 12.87 15.45
N ALA A 92 -2.49 12.87 15.74
CA ALA A 92 -3.28 14.09 15.93
C ALA A 92 -2.75 14.94 17.11
N GLU A 93 -2.18 14.34 18.16
CA GLU A 93 -1.53 15.08 19.25
C GLU A 93 -0.37 15.98 18.79
N ALA A 94 0.28 15.67 17.65
CA ALA A 94 1.34 16.53 17.11
C ALA A 94 0.80 17.91 16.72
N ILE A 95 -0.39 17.95 16.11
CA ILE A 95 -1.03 19.19 15.65
C ILE A 95 -2.12 19.73 16.59
N ARG A 96 -2.42 19.02 17.68
CA ARG A 96 -3.50 19.36 18.61
C ARG A 96 -3.33 20.77 19.19
N VAL A 97 -4.44 21.34 19.65
CA VAL A 97 -4.53 22.66 20.31
C VAL A 97 -3.32 22.95 21.19
N ARG A 98 -2.95 22.06 22.12
CA ARG A 98 -1.84 22.25 23.07
C ARG A 98 -0.41 22.21 22.49
N ARG A 99 -0.26 22.17 21.16
CA ARG A 99 1.03 22.10 20.46
C ARG A 99 1.11 23.11 19.33
N LEU A 100 1.00 22.67 18.07
CA LEU A 100 1.21 23.55 16.92
C LEU A 100 0.22 24.71 16.87
N VAL A 101 -1.06 24.43 17.14
CA VAL A 101 -2.12 25.44 17.08
C VAL A 101 -1.85 26.51 18.14
N GLU A 102 -1.72 26.16 19.43
CA GLU A 102 -1.44 27.14 20.49
C GLU A 102 -0.11 27.87 20.27
N ALA A 103 0.94 27.18 19.82
CA ALA A 103 2.21 27.83 19.49
C ALA A 103 2.06 28.85 18.34
N ALA A 104 1.25 28.55 17.32
CA ALA A 104 0.98 29.48 16.22
C ALA A 104 0.12 30.66 16.68
N GLU A 105 -0.92 30.41 17.48
CA GLU A 105 -1.80 31.44 18.02
C GLU A 105 -1.04 32.37 18.98
N GLU A 106 -0.17 31.82 19.84
CA GLU A 106 0.67 32.58 20.77
C GLU A 106 1.74 33.39 20.02
N ALA A 107 2.43 32.79 19.05
CA ALA A 107 3.43 33.48 18.24
C ALA A 107 2.81 34.67 17.48
N HIS A 108 1.60 34.49 16.93
CA HIS A 108 0.87 35.58 16.29
C HIS A 108 0.41 36.65 17.30
N LEU A 109 -0.06 36.24 18.48
CA LEU A 109 -0.51 37.16 19.54
C LEU A 109 0.61 38.09 20.01
N GLN A 110 1.84 37.57 20.10
CA GLN A 110 3.03 38.33 20.52
C GLN A 110 3.63 39.21 19.41
N HIS A 111 3.27 38.99 18.14
CA HIS A 111 3.81 39.72 16.99
C HIS A 111 3.05 41.01 16.69
N GLU A 112 3.77 42.12 16.52
CA GLU A 112 3.22 43.39 16.02
C GLU A 112 3.58 43.57 14.54
N GLU A 113 2.60 43.98 13.71
CA GLU A 113 2.82 44.13 12.28
C GLU A 113 3.71 45.33 11.97
N ASN A 114 4.80 45.10 11.23
CA ASN A 114 5.73 46.14 10.81
C ASN A 114 5.86 46.15 9.27
N PRO A 115 5.38 47.20 8.57
CA PRO A 115 5.45 47.30 7.11
C PRO A 115 6.87 47.32 6.55
N ASP A 116 7.83 47.81 7.34
CA ASP A 116 9.23 47.99 6.93
C ASP A 116 10.13 46.83 7.41
N LEU A 117 9.53 45.73 7.86
CA LEU A 117 10.28 44.55 8.33
C LEU A 117 11.09 43.93 7.18
N GLN A 118 12.40 43.85 7.37
CA GLN A 118 13.29 43.09 6.50
C GLN A 118 13.67 41.79 7.20
N TYR A 119 13.20 40.67 6.66
CA TYR A 119 13.50 39.34 7.17
C TYR A 119 13.82 38.39 6.01
N GLU A 120 14.93 37.68 6.15
CA GLU A 120 15.39 36.68 5.18
C GLU A 120 14.96 35.29 5.63
N TYR A 121 14.47 34.49 4.70
CA TYR A 121 14.02 33.12 4.93
C TYR A 121 14.42 32.22 3.77
N PHE A 122 14.44 30.91 4.01
CA PHE A 122 14.77 29.92 2.99
C PHE A 122 13.55 29.62 2.12
N ASN A 123 13.61 29.99 0.84
CA ASN A 123 12.55 29.70 -0.12
C ASN A 123 12.77 28.31 -0.73
N ALA A 124 11.79 27.41 -0.59
CA ALA A 124 11.86 26.02 -1.03
C ALA A 124 12.22 25.83 -2.52
N VAL A 125 11.95 26.81 -3.37
CA VAL A 125 12.27 26.77 -4.82
C VAL A 125 13.66 27.32 -5.13
N LEU A 126 14.17 28.24 -4.29
CA LEU A 126 15.41 28.97 -4.56
C LEU A 126 16.61 28.45 -3.76
N ILE A 127 16.40 27.54 -2.80
CA ILE A 127 17.49 27.04 -1.96
C ILE A 127 18.61 26.43 -2.81
N ASN A 128 19.86 26.79 -2.48
CA ASN A 128 21.06 26.37 -3.19
C ASN A 128 21.14 26.79 -4.68
N GLU A 129 20.25 27.68 -5.16
CA GLU A 129 20.40 28.30 -6.48
C GLU A 129 21.51 29.36 -6.44
N VAL A 130 22.35 29.36 -7.48
CA VAL A 130 23.44 30.31 -7.66
C VAL A 130 23.21 31.16 -8.91
N ASP A 131 23.59 32.44 -8.83
CA ASP A 131 23.58 33.36 -9.96
C ASP A 131 24.70 33.05 -10.97
N GLU A 132 24.70 33.72 -12.12
CA GLU A 132 25.74 33.57 -13.16
C GLU A 132 27.15 33.94 -12.65
N GLY A 133 27.24 34.66 -11.52
CA GLY A 133 28.48 35.06 -10.85
C GLY A 133 28.92 34.11 -9.73
N GLY A 134 28.16 33.05 -9.43
CA GLY A 134 28.45 32.09 -8.36
C GLY A 134 28.03 32.52 -6.94
N ASN A 135 27.28 33.60 -6.77
CA ASN A 135 26.68 33.98 -5.48
C ASN A 135 25.31 33.31 -5.30
N SER A 136 24.90 33.05 -4.06
CA SER A 136 23.56 32.55 -3.78
C SER A 136 22.49 33.54 -4.23
N VAL A 137 21.46 33.05 -4.89
CA VAL A 137 20.26 33.83 -5.24
C VAL A 137 19.60 34.33 -3.95
N GLU A 138 19.00 35.52 -4.02
CA GLU A 138 18.27 36.12 -2.90
C GLU A 138 17.16 35.17 -2.40
N LEU A 139 17.09 34.93 -1.08
CA LEU A 139 16.25 33.90 -0.42
C LEU A 139 16.60 32.43 -0.74
N GLY A 140 17.66 32.20 -1.53
CA GLY A 140 18.21 30.88 -1.79
C GLY A 140 19.14 30.43 -0.67
N GLY A 141 20.17 31.22 -0.36
CA GLY A 141 21.15 30.91 0.68
C GLY A 141 21.82 29.53 0.52
N GLU A 142 22.74 29.21 1.44
CA GLU A 142 23.28 27.85 1.54
C GLU A 142 22.40 27.05 2.52
N PHE A 143 21.76 26.00 2.02
CA PHE A 143 20.87 25.15 2.81
C PHE A 143 21.36 23.70 2.75
N LEU A 144 21.92 23.22 3.87
CA LEU A 144 22.46 21.87 3.97
C LEU A 144 21.33 20.85 3.88
N LEU A 145 21.37 19.98 2.86
CA LEU A 145 20.41 18.90 2.67
C LEU A 145 21.16 17.57 2.79
N GLU A 146 20.73 16.72 3.72
CA GLU A 146 21.33 15.40 3.95
C GLU A 146 20.33 14.30 3.57
N PRO A 147 20.77 13.25 2.86
CA PRO A 147 19.91 12.13 2.51
C PRO A 147 19.46 11.39 3.78
N ASN A 148 18.15 11.15 3.90
CA ASN A 148 17.58 10.53 5.09
C ASN A 148 16.70 9.32 4.76
N ASP A 149 17.04 8.15 5.31
CA ASP A 149 16.32 6.89 5.08
C ASP A 149 14.83 6.98 5.46
N HIS A 150 14.48 7.74 6.50
CA HIS A 150 13.09 7.93 6.94
C HIS A 150 12.22 8.62 5.89
N PHE A 151 12.84 9.47 5.07
CA PHE A 151 12.20 10.20 3.97
C PHE A 151 12.53 9.55 2.62
N ASN A 152 12.59 8.22 2.54
CA ASN A 152 12.93 7.48 1.31
C ASN A 152 14.27 7.91 0.68
N ASN A 153 15.25 8.28 1.51
CA ASN A 153 16.57 8.78 1.11
C ASN A 153 16.52 10.13 0.37
N LEU A 154 15.46 10.92 0.59
CA LEU A 154 15.37 12.31 0.15
C LEU A 154 16.35 13.17 0.95
N SER A 155 16.95 14.13 0.26
CA SER A 155 17.84 15.11 0.85
C SER A 155 17.02 16.17 1.57
N VAL A 156 17.00 16.10 2.90
CA VAL A 156 16.18 16.97 3.77
C VAL A 156 17.04 17.63 4.83
N ASN A 157 16.52 18.71 5.43
CA ASN A 157 17.11 19.36 6.59
C ASN A 157 16.21 19.19 7.82
N LEU A 158 16.70 18.45 8.82
CA LEU A 158 15.96 18.17 10.06
C LEU A 158 16.03 19.31 11.08
N SER A 159 16.80 20.36 10.84
CA SER A 159 16.95 21.49 11.78
C SER A 159 16.05 22.67 11.44
N LEU A 160 15.72 22.86 10.16
CA LEU A 160 15.00 24.04 9.68
C LEU A 160 13.88 23.66 8.71
N SER A 161 12.79 24.43 8.78
CA SER A 161 11.71 24.40 7.77
C SER A 161 12.03 25.28 6.57
N VAL A 162 11.37 25.01 5.44
CA VAL A 162 11.39 25.86 4.24
C VAL A 162 10.04 26.54 4.04
N VAL A 163 10.04 27.65 3.32
CA VAL A 163 8.82 28.36 2.95
C VAL A 163 8.65 28.35 1.43
N GLN A 164 7.47 27.95 0.98
CA GLN A 164 7.05 28.06 -0.40
C GLN A 164 6.09 29.24 -0.55
N VAL A 165 6.44 30.13 -1.48
CA VAL A 165 5.58 31.22 -1.92
C VAL A 165 5.21 30.95 -3.37
N PRO A 166 3.90 30.95 -3.73
CA PRO A 166 3.45 30.84 -5.11
C PRO A 166 4.12 31.86 -6.03
N THR A 167 4.41 31.47 -7.27
CA THR A 167 5.18 32.28 -8.24
C THR A 167 4.50 33.59 -8.65
N ASN A 168 3.20 33.72 -8.43
CA ASN A 168 2.41 34.92 -8.71
C ASN A 168 2.43 35.94 -7.55
N MET A 169 3.05 35.64 -6.42
CA MET A 169 3.16 36.54 -5.27
C MET A 169 4.59 37.03 -5.08
N TYR A 170 4.71 38.26 -4.56
CA TYR A 170 6.03 38.84 -4.30
C TYR A 170 6.59 38.32 -2.97
N ASN A 171 7.75 37.67 -3.01
CA ASN A 171 8.38 37.03 -1.85
C ASN A 171 8.67 37.98 -0.67
N LYS A 172 8.81 39.30 -0.94
CA LYS A 172 9.08 40.34 0.05
C LYS A 172 7.87 41.25 0.33
N ASP A 173 6.68 40.82 -0.04
CA ASP A 173 5.46 41.54 0.35
C ASP A 173 5.41 41.66 1.89
N PRO A 174 5.16 42.85 2.47
CA PRO A 174 5.12 43.03 3.92
C PRO A 174 4.20 42.04 4.64
N ASP A 175 3.07 41.66 4.04
CA ASP A 175 2.15 40.68 4.62
C ASP A 175 2.76 39.27 4.71
N ILE A 176 3.53 38.89 3.68
CA ILE A 176 4.23 37.61 3.62
C ILE A 176 5.40 37.62 4.60
N VAL A 177 6.21 38.67 4.60
CA VAL A 177 7.42 38.77 5.44
C VAL A 177 7.04 38.78 6.92
N ASN A 178 6.03 39.55 7.32
CA ASN A 178 5.51 39.51 8.70
C ASN A 178 4.98 38.11 9.04
N GLY A 179 4.23 37.51 8.11
CA GLY A 179 3.70 36.15 8.24
C GLY A 179 4.77 35.08 8.48
N VAL A 180 5.82 35.14 7.67
CA VAL A 180 6.95 34.22 7.73
C VAL A 180 7.77 34.45 9.01
N HIS A 181 7.97 35.70 9.42
CA HIS A 181 8.70 36.04 10.64
C HIS A 181 8.07 35.43 11.90
N TRP A 182 6.78 35.69 12.17
CA TRP A 182 6.17 35.14 13.40
C TRP A 182 6.05 33.61 13.35
N SER A 183 5.86 33.03 12.15
CA SER A 183 5.78 31.57 12.00
C SER A 183 7.12 30.85 12.13
N GLU A 184 8.24 31.57 12.26
CA GLU A 184 9.55 30.99 12.59
C GLU A 184 9.54 30.26 13.94
N ALA A 185 8.73 30.73 14.89
CA ALA A 185 8.56 30.10 16.21
C ALA A 185 8.10 28.62 16.11
N LEU A 186 7.46 28.24 15.00
CA LEU A 186 7.00 26.88 14.75
C LEU A 186 8.13 25.89 14.49
N ASN A 187 9.32 26.35 14.07
CA ASN A 187 10.49 25.48 13.83
C ASN A 187 10.80 24.60 15.04
N LYS A 188 10.81 25.20 16.24
CA LYS A 188 11.06 24.46 17.47
C LYS A 188 10.01 23.38 17.71
N VAL A 189 8.73 23.70 17.50
CA VAL A 189 7.63 22.76 17.72
C VAL A 189 7.67 21.62 16.70
N PHE A 190 8.05 21.90 15.45
CA PHE A 190 8.22 20.87 14.43
C PHE A 190 9.31 19.86 14.80
N VAL A 191 10.46 20.36 15.28
CA VAL A 191 11.58 19.52 15.75
C VAL A 191 11.16 18.72 16.98
N ASP A 192 10.58 19.36 17.99
CA ASP A 192 10.13 18.71 19.23
C ASP A 192 9.09 17.60 18.93
N ASN A 193 8.22 17.82 17.95
CA ASN A 193 7.25 16.82 17.51
C ASN A 193 7.91 15.63 16.83
N PHE A 194 8.89 15.87 15.96
CA PHE A 194 9.62 14.81 15.27
C PHE A 194 10.48 14.00 16.24
N GLU A 195 11.11 14.62 17.23
CA GLU A 195 11.83 13.92 18.29
C GLU A 195 10.90 13.03 19.13
N LYS A 196 9.67 13.50 19.39
CA LYS A 196 8.67 12.74 20.16
C LYS A 196 7.99 11.64 19.37
N ASP A 197 7.74 11.86 18.08
CA ASP A 197 7.21 10.86 17.17
C ASP A 197 7.99 10.83 15.85
N PRO A 198 9.08 10.04 15.79
CA PRO A 198 9.94 9.98 14.61
C PRO A 198 9.29 9.33 13.40
N SER A 199 8.05 8.87 13.50
CA SER A 199 7.28 8.26 12.42
C SER A 199 6.44 9.28 11.63
N LEU A 200 6.45 10.56 12.02
CA LEU A 200 5.86 11.64 11.23
C LEU A 200 6.69 11.88 9.95
N ILE A 201 6.03 12.16 8.83
CA ILE A 201 6.70 12.56 7.58
C ILE A 201 6.69 14.08 7.50
N TRP A 202 5.61 14.66 6.98
CA TRP A 202 5.50 16.09 6.76
C TRP A 202 4.74 16.76 7.89
N GLN A 203 5.23 17.93 8.28
CA GLN A 203 4.51 18.88 9.12
C GLN A 203 4.48 20.23 8.40
N TYR A 204 3.34 20.89 8.39
CA TYR A 204 3.22 22.15 7.66
C TYR A 204 2.22 23.13 8.26
N PHE A 205 2.42 24.39 7.90
CA PHE A 205 1.53 25.50 8.16
C PHE A 205 1.22 26.22 6.84
N GLY A 206 -0.03 26.11 6.39
CA GLY A 206 -0.55 26.86 5.26
C GLY A 206 -1.16 28.17 5.75
N SER A 207 -0.53 29.29 5.42
CA SER A 207 -0.98 30.61 5.84
C SER A 207 -2.12 31.12 4.96
N ALA A 208 -3.10 31.78 5.57
CA ALA A 208 -4.16 32.48 4.84
C ALA A 208 -3.62 33.68 4.03
N LYS A 209 -2.41 34.17 4.35
CA LYS A 209 -1.69 35.18 3.55
C LYS A 209 -1.06 34.60 2.28
N GLY A 210 -1.07 33.28 2.09
CA GLY A 210 -0.71 32.62 0.82
C GLY A 210 0.70 32.03 0.74
N PHE A 211 1.45 31.98 1.85
CA PHE A 211 2.69 31.19 1.91
C PHE A 211 2.46 29.85 2.62
N PHE A 212 3.30 28.87 2.33
CA PHE A 212 3.25 27.53 2.90
C PHE A 212 4.58 27.19 3.55
N ARG A 213 4.60 26.87 4.84
CA ARG A 213 5.81 26.46 5.57
C ARG A 213 5.81 24.95 5.76
N GLN A 214 6.89 24.28 5.39
CA GLN A 214 7.02 22.82 5.43
C GLN A 214 8.26 22.39 6.21
N TYR A 215 8.11 21.36 7.04
CA TYR A 215 9.18 20.70 7.78
C TYR A 215 9.13 19.17 7.55
N PRO A 216 10.29 18.50 7.40
CA PRO A 216 11.64 19.07 7.31
C PRO A 216 11.85 19.88 6.02
N GLY A 217 12.91 20.69 5.99
CA GLY A 217 13.22 21.51 4.82
C GLY A 217 13.66 20.68 3.62
N GLU A 218 13.02 20.86 2.46
CA GLU A 218 13.38 20.21 1.19
C GLU A 218 13.29 21.22 0.02
N PHE A 219 14.03 20.93 -1.05
CA PHE A 219 13.90 21.61 -2.34
C PHE A 219 12.64 21.17 -3.10
N LEU A 220 11.76 22.11 -3.46
CA LEU A 220 10.51 21.82 -4.18
C LEU A 220 10.57 22.24 -5.65
N LEU A 221 10.33 21.29 -6.55
CA LEU A 221 10.33 21.49 -8.00
C LEU A 221 8.88 21.54 -8.51
N PHE A 222 8.33 22.73 -8.72
CA PHE A 222 7.02 22.90 -9.35
C PHE A 222 7.09 23.77 -10.60
N SER A 223 6.57 23.24 -11.71
CA SER A 223 6.13 24.01 -12.87
C SER A 223 4.76 23.51 -13.32
N LEU A 224 3.76 24.38 -13.30
CA LEU A 224 2.45 24.13 -13.91
C LEU A 224 2.51 24.61 -15.35
N PHE A 225 2.32 23.70 -16.32
CA PHE A 225 2.19 24.05 -17.73
C PHE A 225 0.73 23.90 -18.16
N ALA A 226 0.08 25.03 -18.46
CA ALA A 226 -1.23 25.04 -19.09
C ALA A 226 -1.12 24.72 -20.59
N LYS A 227 -2.07 23.94 -21.15
CA LYS A 227 -2.13 23.59 -22.58
C LYS A 227 -3.56 23.67 -23.10
N GLY A 228 -3.81 24.52 -24.10
CA GLY A 228 -5.12 24.70 -24.75
C GLY A 228 -5.67 26.13 -24.70
N ILE A 229 -6.86 26.35 -25.26
CA ILE A 229 -7.60 27.62 -25.22
C ILE A 229 -8.86 27.42 -24.36
N GLY A 230 -9.07 28.27 -23.35
CA GLY A 230 -10.24 28.20 -22.47
C GLY A 230 -11.49 28.86 -23.08
N LEU A 231 -12.61 28.13 -23.14
CA LEU A 231 -13.91 28.64 -23.60
C LEU A 231 -14.85 28.92 -22.39
N LEU A 232 -14.67 30.09 -21.77
CA LEU A 232 -15.28 30.43 -20.47
C LEU A 232 -16.82 30.51 -20.48
N GLY A 233 -17.45 30.99 -21.56
CA GLY A 233 -18.90 31.23 -21.61
C GLY A 233 -19.74 29.94 -21.51
N ASN A 234 -19.31 28.88 -22.19
CA ASN A 234 -19.97 27.57 -22.13
C ASN A 234 -19.76 26.93 -20.76
N ALA A 235 -18.55 27.05 -20.21
CA ALA A 235 -18.21 26.52 -18.89
C ALA A 235 -19.05 27.16 -17.76
N LEU A 236 -19.22 28.49 -17.79
CA LEU A 236 -20.03 29.20 -16.79
C LEU A 236 -21.52 28.84 -16.90
N THR A 237 -22.05 28.73 -18.12
CA THR A 237 -23.45 28.33 -18.34
C THR A 237 -23.72 26.92 -17.82
N GLU A 238 -22.80 25.99 -18.10
CA GLU A 238 -22.88 24.62 -17.59
C GLU A 238 -22.79 24.59 -16.06
N ALA A 239 -21.86 25.34 -15.47
CA ALA A 239 -21.69 25.41 -14.01
C ALA A 239 -22.95 25.90 -13.27
N PHE A 240 -23.62 26.94 -13.79
CA PHE A 240 -24.89 27.41 -13.23
C PHE A 240 -26.04 26.41 -13.43
N THR A 241 -26.05 25.69 -14.54
CA THR A 241 -27.05 24.64 -14.81
C THR A 241 -26.90 23.49 -13.81
N ILE A 242 -25.67 23.02 -13.60
CA ILE A 242 -25.34 22.01 -12.59
C ILE A 242 -25.79 22.44 -11.19
N LEU A 243 -25.51 23.68 -10.80
CA LEU A 243 -25.88 24.21 -9.47
C LEU A 243 -27.40 24.30 -9.29
N SER A 244 -28.12 24.72 -10.34
CA SER A 244 -29.59 24.70 -10.38
C SER A 244 -30.16 23.28 -10.25
N ASP A 245 -29.59 22.31 -10.96
CA ASP A 245 -30.02 20.91 -10.93
C ASP A 245 -29.81 20.30 -9.53
N PHE A 246 -28.69 20.59 -8.87
CA PHE A 246 -28.45 20.14 -7.50
C PHE A 246 -29.40 20.79 -6.48
N ASN A 247 -29.75 22.06 -6.66
CA ASN A 247 -30.73 22.75 -5.81
C ASN A 247 -32.14 22.16 -5.99
N GLN A 248 -32.53 21.79 -7.21
CA GLN A 248 -33.82 21.17 -7.49
C GLN A 248 -33.92 19.71 -7.03
N THR A 249 -32.82 18.96 -7.15
CA THR A 249 -32.80 17.51 -6.82
C THR A 249 -32.50 17.24 -5.35
N GLY A 250 -31.95 18.21 -4.62
CA GLY A 250 -31.51 18.04 -3.23
C GLY A 250 -30.35 17.05 -3.06
N ARG A 251 -29.69 16.65 -4.15
CA ARG A 251 -28.59 15.66 -4.17
C ARG A 251 -27.20 16.28 -3.94
N GLY A 252 -27.13 17.58 -3.68
CA GLY A 252 -25.88 18.30 -3.41
C GLY A 252 -25.61 18.49 -1.92
N SER A 253 -24.44 19.03 -1.57
CA SER A 253 -24.20 19.49 -0.20
C SER A 253 -25.15 20.66 0.11
N VAL A 254 -25.95 20.51 1.18
CA VAL A 254 -26.94 21.53 1.61
C VAL A 254 -26.25 22.70 2.36
N CYS A 255 -24.92 22.78 2.30
CA CYS A 255 -24.13 23.84 2.93
C CYS A 255 -24.03 25.03 1.98
N SER A 256 -22.85 25.29 1.44
CA SER A 256 -22.59 26.49 0.65
C SER A 256 -22.25 26.15 -0.79
N GLN A 257 -22.86 26.90 -1.70
CA GLN A 257 -22.74 26.69 -3.13
C GLN A 257 -21.94 27.84 -3.74
N ALA A 258 -20.87 27.52 -4.46
CA ALA A 258 -20.02 28.50 -5.11
C ALA A 258 -19.54 27.97 -6.47
N ILE A 259 -19.36 28.88 -7.43
CA ILE A 259 -18.68 28.63 -8.70
C ILE A 259 -17.38 29.42 -8.65
N MET A 260 -16.25 28.72 -8.64
CA MET A 260 -14.91 29.33 -8.66
C MET A 260 -14.30 29.14 -10.04
N LEU A 261 -13.80 30.24 -10.62
CA LEU A 261 -13.20 30.26 -11.94
C LEU A 261 -11.73 30.67 -11.81
N VAL A 262 -10.82 29.78 -12.19
CA VAL A 262 -9.37 30.03 -12.17
C VAL A 262 -8.89 30.19 -13.60
N THR A 263 -8.46 31.40 -13.96
CA THR A 263 -7.98 31.77 -15.30
C THR A 263 -6.98 32.92 -15.18
N ASP A 264 -6.05 32.99 -16.14
CA ASP A 264 -5.10 34.08 -16.34
C ASP A 264 -5.76 35.38 -16.84
N GLY A 265 -7.01 35.31 -17.30
CA GLY A 265 -7.73 36.44 -17.87
C GLY A 265 -8.93 36.00 -18.69
N ALA A 266 -10.04 36.72 -18.59
CA ALA A 266 -11.16 36.58 -19.50
C ALA A 266 -11.11 37.71 -20.53
N THR A 267 -11.33 37.38 -21.81
CA THR A 267 -11.44 38.38 -22.88
C THR A 267 -12.78 39.13 -22.86
N GLN A 268 -13.77 38.66 -22.08
CA GLN A 268 -15.12 39.22 -21.97
C GLN A 268 -15.65 39.12 -20.53
N MET A 269 -16.57 40.01 -20.14
CA MET A 269 -17.16 40.05 -18.78
C MET A 269 -18.38 39.14 -18.60
N TYR A 270 -18.90 38.53 -19.67
CA TYR A 270 -20.02 37.56 -19.64
C TYR A 270 -21.27 38.03 -18.86
N ASP A 271 -21.58 39.33 -18.89
CA ASP A 271 -22.69 39.95 -18.15
C ASP A 271 -24.04 39.27 -18.39
N ASP A 272 -24.27 38.78 -19.62
CA ASP A 272 -25.51 38.10 -20.02
C ASP A 272 -25.74 36.80 -19.24
N VAL A 273 -24.67 36.06 -18.90
CA VAL A 273 -24.75 34.80 -18.14
C VAL A 273 -25.06 35.12 -16.68
N PHE A 274 -24.36 36.08 -16.07
CA PHE A 274 -24.60 36.45 -14.68
C PHE A 274 -25.95 37.15 -14.46
N ALA A 275 -26.41 37.95 -15.42
CA ALA A 275 -27.74 38.56 -15.37
C ALA A 275 -28.86 37.49 -15.42
N LYS A 276 -28.63 36.39 -16.14
CA LYS A 276 -29.58 35.29 -16.27
C LYS A 276 -29.64 34.38 -15.03
N PHE A 277 -28.49 34.08 -14.43
CA PHE A 277 -28.39 33.04 -13.40
C PHE A 277 -28.12 33.55 -11.97
N ASN A 278 -27.66 34.80 -11.77
CA ASN A 278 -27.13 35.28 -10.47
C ASN A 278 -27.62 36.70 -10.07
N TRP A 279 -28.74 37.16 -10.62
CA TRP A 279 -29.38 38.45 -10.29
C TRP A 279 -30.44 38.29 -9.18
N PRO A 280 -30.60 39.23 -8.21
CA PRO A 280 -30.07 40.60 -8.14
C PRO A 280 -28.79 40.81 -7.30
N ASP A 281 -28.27 39.78 -6.65
CA ASP A 281 -27.24 39.95 -5.62
C ASP A 281 -25.83 40.30 -6.16
N ARG A 282 -25.57 40.11 -7.47
CA ARG A 282 -24.31 40.45 -8.21
C ARG A 282 -23.04 40.53 -7.33
N LYS A 283 -22.73 39.44 -6.62
CA LYS A 283 -21.62 39.43 -5.64
C LYS A 283 -20.23 39.50 -6.27
N ILE A 284 -20.10 39.23 -7.56
CA ILE A 284 -18.83 39.29 -8.32
C ILE A 284 -19.13 39.90 -9.69
N SER A 285 -18.46 41.00 -10.01
CA SER A 285 -18.70 41.82 -11.21
C SER A 285 -17.56 41.78 -12.22
N THR A 286 -16.33 41.48 -11.80
CA THR A 286 -15.15 41.41 -12.66
C THR A 286 -14.27 40.21 -12.33
N LEU A 287 -13.37 39.84 -13.25
CA LEU A 287 -12.42 38.76 -13.02
C LEU A 287 -11.41 39.07 -11.88
N ALA A 288 -11.08 40.34 -11.69
CA ALA A 288 -10.21 40.80 -10.60
C ALA A 288 -10.90 40.62 -9.23
N ASP A 289 -12.23 40.83 -9.18
CA ASP A 289 -13.04 40.59 -7.98
C ASP A 289 -13.08 39.10 -7.60
N VAL A 290 -12.88 38.17 -8.55
CA VAL A 290 -12.93 36.72 -8.29
C VAL A 290 -11.81 36.32 -7.33
N GLN A 291 -10.58 36.78 -7.56
CA GLN A 291 -9.44 36.39 -6.72
C GLN A 291 -9.58 36.94 -5.30
N GLU A 292 -9.96 38.22 -5.15
CA GLU A 292 -10.15 38.85 -3.84
C GLU A 292 -11.37 38.26 -3.11
N ASN A 293 -12.49 38.02 -3.80
CA ASN A 293 -13.70 37.48 -3.17
C ASN A 293 -13.63 35.99 -2.88
N VAL A 294 -12.90 35.19 -3.67
CA VAL A 294 -12.68 33.77 -3.38
C VAL A 294 -11.79 33.58 -2.15
N MET A 295 -10.71 34.37 -2.03
CA MET A 295 -9.88 34.34 -0.83
C MET A 295 -10.63 34.91 0.38
N ARG A 296 -11.41 36.00 0.21
CA ARG A 296 -12.31 36.50 1.26
C ARG A 296 -13.40 35.51 1.65
N TYR A 297 -13.86 34.67 0.73
CA TYR A 297 -14.93 33.73 1.00
C TYR A 297 -14.54 32.74 2.10
N LEU A 298 -13.31 32.21 2.07
CA LEU A 298 -12.78 31.36 3.14
C LEU A 298 -12.76 32.09 4.49
N HIS A 299 -12.32 33.36 4.49
CA HIS A 299 -12.36 34.19 5.71
C HIS A 299 -13.78 34.45 6.22
N VAL A 300 -14.78 34.58 5.35
CA VAL A 300 -16.19 34.78 5.75
C VAL A 300 -16.79 33.48 6.28
N MET A 301 -16.54 32.36 5.61
CA MET A 301 -17.04 31.04 5.99
C MET A 301 -16.43 30.51 7.28
N SER A 302 -15.19 30.90 7.59
CA SER A 302 -14.52 30.51 8.83
C SER A 302 -14.98 31.29 10.06
N ARG A 303 -15.59 32.48 9.91
CA ARG A 303 -15.98 33.34 11.06
C ARG A 303 -16.82 32.64 12.13
N PRO A 304 -17.89 31.89 11.79
CA PRO A 304 -18.67 31.20 12.81
C PRO A 304 -17.84 30.21 13.62
N LYS A 305 -16.94 29.46 12.96
CA LYS A 305 -16.03 28.52 13.61
C LYS A 305 -15.00 29.22 14.50
N VAL A 306 -14.48 30.36 14.04
CA VAL A 306 -13.54 31.16 14.82
C VAL A 306 -14.20 31.73 16.09
N ILE A 307 -15.44 32.22 15.96
CA ILE A 307 -16.21 32.80 17.08
C ILE A 307 -16.55 31.72 18.12
N ASP A 308 -16.88 30.51 17.69
CA ASP A 308 -17.15 29.38 18.59
C ASP A 308 -15.87 28.79 19.20
N HIS A 309 -14.69 29.25 18.76
CA HIS A 309 -13.38 28.72 19.15
C HIS A 309 -13.31 27.19 18.99
N GLU A 310 -13.92 26.69 17.91
CA GLU A 310 -14.03 25.27 17.63
C GLU A 310 -12.84 24.82 16.77
N HIS A 311 -11.88 24.14 17.40
CA HIS A 311 -10.76 23.53 16.73
C HIS A 311 -11.09 22.09 16.35
N ASP A 312 -11.85 21.93 15.26
CA ASP A 312 -12.15 20.60 14.71
C ASP A 312 -10.95 20.01 14.00
N THR A 313 -10.73 18.72 14.24
CA THR A 313 -9.78 17.92 13.48
C THR A 313 -10.43 17.39 12.21
N VAL A 314 -9.83 17.70 11.06
CA VAL A 314 -10.28 17.23 9.75
C VAL A 314 -9.27 16.25 9.17
N TRP A 315 -9.77 15.22 8.52
CA TRP A 315 -8.97 14.18 7.87
C TRP A 315 -9.19 14.19 6.36
N THR A 316 -8.11 14.10 5.59
CA THR A 316 -8.19 13.99 4.12
C THR A 316 -8.29 12.54 3.67
N GLU A 317 -8.82 12.33 2.46
CA GLU A 317 -8.73 11.04 1.77
C GLU A 317 -7.28 10.68 1.43
N ALA A 318 -7.03 9.42 1.05
CA ALA A 318 -5.70 8.99 0.66
C ALA A 318 -5.28 9.69 -0.63
N TYR A 319 -4.18 10.43 -0.60
CA TYR A 319 -3.60 11.05 -1.78
C TYR A 319 -2.12 10.72 -1.90
N VAL A 320 -1.57 10.96 -3.09
CA VAL A 320 -0.15 10.71 -3.36
C VAL A 320 0.56 12.04 -3.47
N ASP A 321 1.52 12.25 -2.60
CA ASP A 321 2.39 13.42 -2.62
C ASP A 321 3.06 13.56 -4.01
N SER A 322 2.96 14.75 -4.58
CA SER A 322 3.52 15.09 -5.90
C SER A 322 5.02 15.39 -5.87
N THR A 323 5.58 15.61 -4.67
CA THR A 323 7.00 15.97 -4.47
C THR A 323 7.95 14.75 -4.54
N LEU A 324 7.44 13.55 -4.24
CA LEU A 324 8.22 12.31 -4.24
C LEU A 324 8.65 11.92 -5.67
N ARG A 325 9.94 12.11 -5.98
CA ARG A 325 10.56 11.79 -7.27
C ARG A 325 10.34 10.34 -7.72
N GLU A 326 10.26 10.20 -9.03
CA GLU A 326 9.83 9.04 -9.85
C GLU A 326 10.62 7.72 -9.72
N SER A 327 11.51 7.52 -8.74
CA SER A 327 12.38 6.31 -8.71
C SER A 327 12.22 5.39 -7.50
N ARG A 328 11.58 5.81 -6.40
CA ARG A 328 11.35 4.94 -5.22
C ARG A 328 10.04 5.27 -4.52
N GLY A 329 9.00 4.47 -4.79
CA GLY A 329 7.80 4.34 -3.97
C GLY A 329 6.98 5.63 -3.77
N LEU A 330 5.97 5.83 -4.61
CA LEU A 330 4.89 6.78 -4.33
C LEU A 330 4.04 6.20 -3.20
N ASN A 331 4.33 6.60 -1.96
CA ASN A 331 3.57 6.14 -0.80
C ASN A 331 2.34 7.04 -0.60
N PRO A 332 1.13 6.48 -0.62
CA PRO A 332 -0.07 7.25 -0.31
C PRO A 332 -0.03 7.72 1.14
N VAL A 333 -0.52 8.93 1.37
CA VAL A 333 -0.60 9.60 2.66
C VAL A 333 -2.03 10.06 2.93
N THR A 334 -2.38 10.21 4.20
CA THR A 334 -3.55 10.94 4.66
C THR A 334 -3.10 12.04 5.62
N THR A 335 -3.75 13.19 5.56
CA THR A 335 -3.42 14.34 6.40
C THR A 335 -4.44 14.48 7.50
N VAL A 336 -3.96 14.77 8.70
CA VAL A 336 -4.76 15.39 9.75
C VAL A 336 -4.50 16.88 9.76
N ALA A 337 -5.56 17.69 9.77
CA ALA A 337 -5.48 19.15 9.69
C ALA A 337 -6.34 19.83 10.77
N MET A 338 -5.88 20.99 11.25
CA MET A 338 -6.60 21.84 12.20
C MET A 338 -6.44 23.32 11.85
N PRO A 339 -7.50 24.13 11.96
CA PRO A 339 -7.42 25.57 11.71
C PRO A 339 -6.70 26.31 12.84
N VAL A 340 -6.07 27.43 12.52
CA VAL A 340 -5.40 28.33 13.46
C VAL A 340 -6.06 29.71 13.40
N PHE A 341 -6.41 30.27 14.55
CA PHE A 341 -7.18 31.51 14.63
C PHE A 341 -6.42 32.66 15.27
N SER A 342 -6.75 33.89 14.89
CA SER A 342 -6.21 35.08 15.57
C SER A 342 -6.91 35.26 16.92
N THR A 343 -6.12 35.22 18.01
CA THR A 343 -6.61 35.40 19.38
C THR A 343 -6.43 36.83 19.92
N LYS A 344 -5.96 37.76 19.08
CA LYS A 344 -5.79 39.17 19.44
C LYS A 344 -7.12 39.81 19.79
N ASN A 345 -7.16 40.60 20.87
CA ASN A 345 -8.40 41.23 21.36
C ASN A 345 -9.09 42.12 20.30
N GLU A 346 -8.32 42.76 19.43
CA GLU A 346 -8.82 43.66 18.38
C GLU A 346 -9.52 42.91 17.24
N THR A 347 -9.02 41.73 16.88
CA THR A 347 -9.50 40.92 15.75
C THR A 347 -10.40 39.76 16.19
N LYS A 348 -10.53 39.53 17.50
CA LYS A 348 -11.34 38.45 18.09
C LYS A 348 -12.79 38.43 17.60
N ASN A 349 -13.40 39.60 17.43
CA ASN A 349 -14.78 39.73 16.92
C ASN A 349 -14.88 39.63 15.39
N GLN A 350 -13.76 39.74 14.66
CA GLN A 350 -13.71 39.67 13.20
C GLN A 350 -13.59 38.22 12.69
N GLY A 351 -13.19 37.30 13.56
CA GLY A 351 -13.10 35.87 13.25
C GLY A 351 -12.04 35.57 12.20
N ILE A 352 -10.79 36.02 12.42
CA ILE A 352 -9.71 35.89 11.43
C ILE A 352 -9.06 34.49 11.51
N LEU A 353 -9.14 33.77 10.40
CA LEU A 353 -8.32 32.58 10.13
C LEU A 353 -6.89 32.99 9.78
N LEU A 354 -5.90 32.52 10.56
CA LEU A 354 -4.48 32.73 10.28
C LEU A 354 -3.96 31.72 9.24
N GLY A 355 -4.49 30.50 9.29
CA GLY A 355 -4.07 29.42 8.41
C GLY A 355 -4.55 28.05 8.90
N VAL A 356 -3.95 27.00 8.36
CA VAL A 356 -4.21 25.61 8.70
C VAL A 356 -2.88 24.91 8.96
N VAL A 357 -2.79 24.21 10.09
CA VAL A 357 -1.68 23.30 10.37
C VAL A 357 -2.07 21.88 9.98
N GLY A 358 -1.11 21.11 9.48
CA GLY A 358 -1.34 19.72 9.10
C GLY A 358 -0.11 18.85 9.27
N THR A 359 -0.34 17.55 9.37
CA THR A 359 0.71 16.53 9.30
C THR A 359 0.27 15.31 8.53
N ASP A 360 1.20 14.77 7.75
CA ASP A 360 0.96 13.62 6.88
C ASP A 360 1.31 12.31 7.56
N ILE A 361 0.38 11.36 7.43
CA ILE A 361 0.50 9.99 7.91
C ILE A 361 0.57 9.06 6.69
N PRO A 362 1.69 8.34 6.50
CA PRO A 362 1.78 7.36 5.44
C PRO A 362 0.82 6.19 5.67
N VAL A 363 0.07 5.82 4.63
CA VAL A 363 -0.88 4.68 4.68
C VAL A 363 -0.16 3.36 4.99
N GLN A 364 1.12 3.23 4.63
CA GLN A 364 1.94 2.06 4.97
C GLN A 364 2.08 1.87 6.49
N GLU A 365 2.07 2.96 7.28
CA GLU A 365 2.08 2.86 8.75
C GLU A 365 0.77 2.25 9.28
N LEU A 366 -0.37 2.56 8.64
CA LEU A 366 -1.66 1.94 8.95
C LEU A 366 -1.62 0.43 8.70
N MET A 367 -1.01 0.01 7.59
CA MET A 367 -0.86 -1.41 7.23
C MET A 367 0.06 -2.18 8.20
N LYS A 368 1.04 -1.52 8.84
CA LYS A 368 1.91 -2.13 9.86
C LYS A 368 1.18 -2.50 11.15
N VAL A 369 0.08 -1.82 11.49
CA VAL A 369 -0.73 -2.12 12.69
C VAL A 369 -1.56 -3.39 12.54
N VAL A 370 -1.83 -3.81 11.30
CA VAL A 370 -2.66 -4.96 11.01
C VAL A 370 -1.91 -6.27 11.34
N PRO A 371 -2.45 -7.15 12.22
CA PRO A 371 -1.78 -8.40 12.59
C PRO A 371 -1.96 -9.48 11.51
N LYS A 372 -1.08 -9.45 10.50
CA LYS A 372 -1.12 -10.33 9.30
C LYS A 372 -1.16 -11.82 9.64
N HIS A 373 -0.35 -12.24 10.61
CA HIS A 373 -0.30 -13.63 11.06
C HIS A 373 -1.63 -14.15 11.64
N LYS A 374 -2.57 -13.26 12.03
CA LYS A 374 -3.91 -13.62 12.55
C LYS A 374 -5.01 -13.61 11.48
N LEU A 375 -4.84 -12.85 10.40
CA LEU A 375 -5.80 -12.77 9.28
C LEU A 375 -5.82 -14.04 8.43
N GLY A 376 -4.71 -14.79 8.41
CA GLY A 376 -4.53 -15.93 7.53
C GLY A 376 -4.01 -15.54 6.15
N ILE A 377 -3.83 -16.54 5.28
CA ILE A 377 -3.07 -16.39 4.02
C ILE A 377 -3.76 -15.45 3.01
N HIS A 378 -5.09 -15.50 2.97
CA HIS A 378 -5.93 -14.68 2.09
C HIS A 378 -6.67 -13.56 2.81
N GLY A 379 -6.55 -13.49 4.13
CA GLY A 379 -7.22 -12.46 4.91
C GLY A 379 -6.49 -11.14 4.79
N TYR A 380 -7.25 -10.05 4.74
CA TYR A 380 -6.72 -8.69 4.67
C TYR A 380 -7.56 -7.74 5.51
N ALA A 381 -6.98 -6.60 5.84
CA ALA A 381 -7.70 -5.48 6.42
C ALA A 381 -7.75 -4.34 5.40
N PHE A 382 -8.81 -3.55 5.48
CA PHE A 382 -9.01 -2.37 4.67
C PHE A 382 -9.64 -1.27 5.53
N ALA A 383 -9.51 -0.02 5.11
CA ALA A 383 -10.16 1.10 5.77
C ALA A 383 -10.83 1.97 4.72
N ILE A 384 -11.99 2.51 5.07
CA ILE A 384 -12.81 3.34 4.21
C ILE A 384 -13.15 4.65 4.90
N THR A 385 -13.35 5.69 4.11
CA THR A 385 -13.86 6.98 4.55
C THR A 385 -15.38 6.96 4.71
N ASN A 386 -15.93 7.99 5.34
CA ASN A 386 -17.37 8.21 5.43
C ASN A 386 -18.06 8.42 4.06
N ASN A 387 -17.27 8.67 3.01
CA ASN A 387 -17.75 8.80 1.62
C ASN A 387 -17.67 7.47 0.83
N GLY A 388 -17.15 6.40 1.44
CA GLY A 388 -16.99 5.09 0.79
C GLY A 388 -15.68 4.93 0.02
N TYR A 389 -14.78 5.93 0.05
CA TYR A 389 -13.47 5.82 -0.59
C TYR A 389 -12.50 5.01 0.26
N ILE A 390 -11.63 4.25 -0.40
CA ILE A 390 -10.61 3.46 0.28
C ILE A 390 -9.51 4.37 0.81
N LEU A 391 -9.26 4.28 2.12
CA LEU A 391 -8.10 4.86 2.78
C LEU A 391 -6.89 3.92 2.72
N MET A 392 -7.13 2.62 2.98
CA MET A 392 -6.09 1.59 2.91
C MET A 392 -6.66 0.28 2.37
N HIS A 393 -5.96 -0.36 1.44
CA HIS A 393 -6.27 -1.70 0.94
C HIS A 393 -5.01 -2.32 0.29
N PRO A 394 -4.73 -3.63 0.45
CA PRO A 394 -3.54 -4.27 -0.12
C PRO A 394 -3.32 -4.06 -1.62
N GLU A 395 -4.41 -4.12 -2.38
CA GLU A 395 -4.40 -3.97 -3.85
C GLU A 395 -4.55 -2.51 -4.32
N LEU A 396 -4.61 -1.53 -3.40
CA LEU A 396 -4.72 -0.12 -3.78
C LEU A 396 -3.36 0.40 -4.28
N ARG A 397 -3.17 0.38 -5.61
CA ARG A 397 -1.94 0.87 -6.27
C ARG A 397 -2.16 2.25 -6.91
N PRO A 398 -1.25 3.23 -6.69
CA PRO A 398 -1.38 4.57 -7.28
C PRO A 398 -1.09 4.64 -8.79
N LEU A 399 -0.45 3.61 -9.34
CA LEU A 399 -0.06 3.49 -10.73
C LEU A 399 -0.84 2.37 -11.43
N TYR A 400 -0.99 2.46 -12.75
CA TYR A 400 -1.63 1.40 -13.54
C TYR A 400 -0.84 0.09 -13.53
N GLN A 401 0.48 0.16 -13.62
CA GLN A 401 1.41 -0.98 -13.56
C GLN A 401 2.75 -0.52 -12.96
N ASP A 402 3.46 -1.45 -12.31
CA ASP A 402 4.80 -1.18 -11.75
C ASP A 402 5.75 -0.72 -12.86
N GLY A 403 6.32 0.48 -12.71
CA GLY A 403 7.21 1.11 -13.71
C GLY A 403 6.52 2.03 -14.73
N GLN A 404 5.19 2.04 -14.81
CA GLN A 404 4.49 3.08 -15.58
C GLN A 404 4.39 4.38 -14.78
N LYS A 405 4.77 5.50 -15.40
CA LYS A 405 4.73 6.84 -14.77
C LYS A 405 3.31 7.43 -14.67
N ARG A 406 2.29 6.76 -15.23
CA ARG A 406 0.94 7.32 -15.30
C ARG A 406 0.14 6.95 -14.05
N ARG A 407 -0.16 7.97 -13.25
CA ARG A 407 -1.07 7.86 -12.09
C ARG A 407 -2.50 7.51 -12.56
N LYS A 408 -3.23 6.71 -11.76
CA LYS A 408 -4.65 6.44 -12.01
C LYS A 408 -5.46 7.75 -11.84
N PRO A 409 -6.30 8.16 -12.82
CA PRO A 409 -6.88 9.51 -12.87
C PRO A 409 -7.84 9.90 -11.74
N ASN A 410 -8.23 8.98 -10.84
CA ASN A 410 -9.14 9.23 -9.71
C ASN A 410 -8.70 8.52 -8.41
N TYR A 411 -7.38 8.34 -8.20
CA TYR A 411 -6.85 7.53 -7.10
C TYR A 411 -7.41 7.87 -5.70
N GLY A 412 -7.65 9.15 -5.39
CA GLY A 412 -8.20 9.56 -4.09
C GLY A 412 -9.66 9.21 -3.84
N SER A 413 -10.38 8.77 -4.89
CA SER A 413 -11.82 8.51 -4.87
C SER A 413 -12.18 7.10 -5.33
N VAL A 414 -11.30 6.13 -5.06
CA VAL A 414 -11.47 4.72 -5.45
C VAL A 414 -12.37 4.00 -4.44
N ASP A 415 -13.37 3.28 -4.93
CA ASP A 415 -14.28 2.43 -4.14
C ASP A 415 -13.76 0.98 -4.04
N LEU A 416 -14.19 0.26 -3.00
CA LEU A 416 -13.88 -1.15 -2.74
C LEU A 416 -14.18 -2.05 -3.95
N SER A 417 -15.28 -1.81 -4.67
CA SER A 417 -15.62 -2.62 -5.84
C SER A 417 -14.63 -2.47 -6.98
N GLU A 418 -14.02 -1.30 -7.14
CA GLU A 418 -13.05 -1.06 -8.22
C GLU A 418 -11.72 -1.76 -7.95
N VAL A 419 -11.37 -1.95 -6.68
CA VAL A 419 -10.12 -2.63 -6.29
C VAL A 419 -10.28 -4.15 -6.22
N GLU A 420 -11.41 -4.65 -5.73
CA GLU A 420 -11.65 -6.09 -5.65
C GLU A 420 -12.05 -6.71 -7.01
N TRP A 421 -12.62 -5.93 -7.92
CA TRP A 421 -13.12 -6.39 -9.22
C TRP A 421 -12.55 -5.59 -10.41
N GLU A 422 -11.24 -5.38 -10.46
CA GLU A 422 -10.62 -4.78 -11.65
C GLU A 422 -10.58 -5.82 -12.79
N ASP A 423 -11.55 -5.73 -13.71
CA ASP A 423 -11.64 -6.47 -14.97
C ASP A 423 -10.58 -5.90 -15.95
N THR A 424 -9.30 -6.18 -15.70
CA THR A 424 -8.24 -5.88 -16.67
C THR A 424 -8.15 -7.02 -17.68
N ASP A 425 -8.26 -6.69 -18.97
CA ASP A 425 -8.07 -7.60 -20.11
C ASP A 425 -6.70 -8.32 -20.13
N ASP A 426 -5.76 -7.92 -19.26
CA ASP A 426 -4.52 -8.66 -18.99
C ASP A 426 -4.86 -9.94 -18.23
N VAL A 427 -4.78 -11.08 -18.94
CA VAL A 427 -5.15 -12.44 -18.50
C VAL A 427 -4.58 -12.77 -17.11
N LYS A 428 -5.37 -12.52 -16.06
CA LYS A 428 -5.06 -12.93 -14.67
C LYS A 428 -5.72 -14.26 -14.36
N ARG A 429 -4.95 -15.14 -13.72
CA ARG A 429 -5.43 -16.39 -13.13
C ARG A 429 -6.42 -16.10 -12.01
N VAL A 430 -7.69 -16.49 -12.16
CA VAL A 430 -8.77 -16.20 -11.21
C VAL A 430 -8.90 -17.30 -10.16
N LEU A 431 -9.00 -16.91 -8.89
CA LEU A 431 -9.25 -17.81 -7.78
C LEU A 431 -10.60 -17.46 -7.14
N ARG A 432 -11.50 -18.45 -7.04
CA ARG A 432 -12.80 -18.26 -6.39
C ARG A 432 -12.69 -18.52 -4.90
N MET A 433 -12.82 -17.46 -4.10
CA MET A 433 -12.79 -17.53 -2.64
C MET A 433 -14.14 -17.12 -2.03
N HIS A 434 -14.40 -17.57 -0.80
CA HIS A 434 -15.54 -17.11 0.00
C HIS A 434 -15.02 -16.39 1.23
N ASN A 435 -15.26 -15.08 1.32
CA ASN A 435 -14.78 -14.24 2.41
C ASN A 435 -15.94 -13.81 3.32
N ASP A 436 -15.69 -13.79 4.63
CA ASP A 436 -16.55 -13.18 5.63
C ASP A 436 -15.95 -11.82 6.03
N TYR A 437 -16.74 -10.76 5.88
CA TYR A 437 -16.32 -9.38 6.16
C TYR A 437 -16.85 -8.92 7.52
N TYR A 438 -15.96 -8.33 8.31
CA TYR A 438 -16.25 -7.73 9.61
C TYR A 438 -15.82 -6.28 9.58
N TYR A 439 -16.60 -5.35 10.11
CA TYR A 439 -16.26 -3.92 10.11
C TYR A 439 -16.66 -3.23 11.42
N THR A 440 -15.99 -2.13 11.73
CA THR A 440 -16.30 -1.24 12.85
C THR A 440 -15.80 0.17 12.57
N ASP A 441 -16.33 1.17 13.27
CA ASP A 441 -15.83 2.54 13.25
C ASP A 441 -14.52 2.71 14.02
N ILE A 442 -13.67 3.63 13.56
CA ILE A 442 -12.49 4.09 14.28
C ILE A 442 -12.86 5.39 15.01
N ARG A 443 -13.02 5.31 16.33
CA ARG A 443 -13.46 6.46 17.13
C ARG A 443 -12.48 7.63 17.04
N GLY A 444 -13.02 8.85 16.97
CA GLY A 444 -12.23 10.07 16.83
C GLY A 444 -11.79 10.38 15.38
N THR A 445 -12.17 9.55 14.41
CA THR A 445 -11.92 9.77 12.97
C THR A 445 -13.19 9.51 12.15
N PRO A 446 -13.30 10.02 10.92
CA PRO A 446 -14.41 9.69 10.02
C PRO A 446 -14.23 8.33 9.33
N PHE A 447 -13.27 7.51 9.76
CA PHE A 447 -12.89 6.28 9.09
C PHE A 447 -13.53 5.05 9.73
N SER A 448 -13.78 4.05 8.90
CA SER A 448 -14.17 2.70 9.34
C SER A 448 -13.12 1.71 8.89
N VAL A 449 -12.88 0.69 9.70
CA VAL A 449 -11.95 -0.41 9.38
C VAL A 449 -12.73 -1.70 9.17
N GLY A 450 -12.34 -2.43 8.15
CA GLY A 450 -12.85 -3.73 7.80
C GLY A 450 -11.76 -4.81 7.78
N VAL A 451 -12.15 -6.03 8.08
CA VAL A 451 -11.32 -7.24 7.99
C VAL A 451 -12.07 -8.28 7.19
N ALA A 452 -11.44 -8.79 6.14
CA ALA A 452 -11.93 -9.91 5.35
C ALA A 452 -11.20 -11.19 5.76
N LEU A 453 -11.96 -12.21 6.16
CA LEU A 453 -11.42 -13.54 6.50
C LEU A 453 -11.94 -14.58 5.53
N SER A 454 -11.04 -15.29 4.86
CA SER A 454 -11.43 -16.37 3.95
C SER A 454 -11.87 -17.62 4.71
N ARG A 455 -13.02 -18.17 4.32
CA ARG A 455 -13.58 -19.38 4.91
C ARG A 455 -12.66 -20.58 4.65
N GLY A 456 -12.53 -21.44 5.64
CA GLY A 456 -11.69 -22.65 5.56
C GLY A 456 -10.30 -22.39 6.14
N HIS A 457 -9.29 -22.35 5.27
CA HIS A 457 -7.88 -22.39 5.67
C HIS A 457 -7.37 -21.16 6.43
N GLY A 458 -8.06 -20.02 6.34
CA GLY A 458 -7.77 -18.80 7.12
C GLY A 458 -8.49 -18.68 8.46
N LYS A 459 -9.48 -19.56 8.72
CA LYS A 459 -10.38 -19.46 9.88
C LYS A 459 -9.77 -19.99 11.19
N TYR A 460 -8.82 -20.90 11.08
CA TYR A 460 -8.18 -21.54 12.22
C TYR A 460 -6.73 -21.09 12.33
N PHE A 461 -6.25 -20.95 13.56
CA PHE A 461 -4.85 -20.73 13.84
C PHE A 461 -4.34 -21.72 14.86
N PHE A 462 -3.02 -21.89 14.89
CA PHE A 462 -2.38 -22.79 15.83
C PHE A 462 -1.39 -22.04 16.71
N LYS A 463 -1.26 -22.51 17.95
CA LYS A 463 -0.28 -22.05 18.93
C LYS A 463 0.64 -23.19 19.31
N GLY A 464 1.91 -23.06 18.96
CA GLY A 464 2.99 -23.88 19.47
C GLY A 464 3.78 -23.17 20.58
N ASN A 465 4.49 -23.94 21.40
CA ASN A 465 5.43 -23.40 22.39
C ASN A 465 6.74 -24.20 22.37
N VAL A 466 7.86 -23.50 22.48
CA VAL A 466 9.23 -24.07 22.51
C VAL A 466 10.07 -23.36 23.56
N SER A 467 11.19 -23.97 23.96
CA SER A 467 12.21 -23.30 24.76
C SER A 467 12.83 -22.14 23.97
N VAL A 468 13.01 -20.99 24.63
CA VAL A 468 13.54 -19.76 24.02
C VAL A 468 14.95 -20.00 23.47
N GLU A 469 15.79 -20.75 24.18
CA GLU A 469 17.17 -21.03 23.79
C GLU A 469 17.25 -21.83 22.49
N ALA A 470 16.38 -22.84 22.33
CA ALA A 470 16.32 -23.63 21.10
C ALA A 470 15.83 -22.77 19.92
N GLY A 471 14.77 -21.99 20.13
CA GLY A 471 14.24 -21.09 19.11
C GLY A 471 15.25 -20.05 18.64
N LEU A 472 15.97 -19.40 19.57
CA LEU A 472 16.96 -18.39 19.22
C LEU A 472 18.19 -18.97 18.50
N ARG A 473 18.58 -20.20 18.81
CA ARG A 473 19.66 -20.90 18.10
C ARG A 473 19.26 -21.22 16.67
N ASP A 474 18.07 -21.78 16.49
CA ASP A 474 17.60 -22.24 15.17
C ASP A 474 17.18 -21.05 14.28
N LEU A 475 16.86 -19.89 14.87
CA LEU A 475 16.64 -18.61 14.17
C LEU A 475 17.95 -17.99 13.63
N ASP A 476 19.11 -18.36 14.18
CA ASP A 476 20.42 -17.82 13.78
C ASP A 476 21.08 -18.61 12.64
N GLN A 477 20.35 -19.59 12.09
CA GLN A 477 20.84 -20.38 10.97
C GLN A 477 20.90 -19.54 9.69
N PRO A 478 21.92 -19.75 8.82
CA PRO A 478 22.14 -18.91 7.66
C PRO A 478 21.10 -19.08 6.54
N ASP A 479 20.34 -20.18 6.55
CA ASP A 479 19.26 -20.45 5.59
C ASP A 479 17.93 -19.78 5.98
N VAL A 480 17.86 -19.14 7.16
CA VAL A 480 16.63 -18.54 7.71
C VAL A 480 16.57 -17.04 7.40
N ALA A 481 15.41 -16.59 6.91
CA ALA A 481 15.07 -15.18 6.78
C ALA A 481 13.70 -14.89 7.40
N LEU A 482 13.49 -13.65 7.83
CA LEU A 482 12.20 -13.13 8.28
C LEU A 482 11.66 -12.16 7.23
N ALA A 483 10.34 -12.03 7.15
CA ALA A 483 9.70 -11.02 6.32
C ALA A 483 10.16 -9.60 6.71
N ASP A 484 10.88 -8.93 5.79
CA ASP A 484 11.52 -7.63 6.05
C ASP A 484 10.51 -6.50 6.30
N GLU A 485 9.35 -6.55 5.65
CA GLU A 485 8.29 -5.55 5.80
C GLU A 485 7.34 -5.80 6.99
N TRP A 486 7.62 -6.83 7.80
CA TRP A 486 6.82 -7.15 8.99
C TRP A 486 7.49 -6.62 10.25
N THR A 487 6.71 -5.99 11.12
CA THR A 487 7.20 -5.44 12.38
C THR A 487 7.00 -6.46 13.51
N TYR A 488 8.06 -7.21 13.85
CA TYR A 488 8.06 -8.10 15.03
C TYR A 488 8.36 -7.30 16.30
N CYS A 489 9.31 -6.37 16.20
CA CYS A 489 9.70 -5.42 17.22
C CYS A 489 9.73 -4.01 16.60
N ASN A 490 9.15 -3.03 17.30
CA ASN A 490 9.22 -1.65 16.87
C ASN A 490 10.61 -1.07 17.18
N THR A 491 11.44 -0.96 16.14
CA THR A 491 12.79 -0.36 16.20
C THR A 491 12.79 1.14 15.91
N ASP A 492 11.68 1.68 15.41
CA ASP A 492 11.59 3.05 14.90
C ASP A 492 11.29 4.08 15.99
N GLU A 493 10.70 3.62 17.11
CA GLU A 493 10.34 4.46 18.27
C GLU A 493 11.55 5.13 18.94
N HIS A 494 12.73 4.50 18.93
CA HIS A 494 13.92 5.02 19.60
C HIS A 494 15.13 5.01 18.68
N HIS A 495 15.86 6.13 18.63
CA HIS A 495 17.04 6.29 17.78
C HIS A 495 18.11 5.21 18.03
N GLU A 496 18.25 4.73 19.27
CA GLU A 496 19.18 3.66 19.66
C GLU A 496 18.81 2.26 19.15
N HIS A 497 17.62 2.08 18.57
CA HIS A 497 17.14 0.79 18.09
C HIS A 497 17.11 0.69 16.56
N ARG A 498 17.26 1.80 15.84
CA ARG A 498 17.18 1.85 14.36
C ARG A 498 18.23 1.02 13.63
N TYR A 499 19.41 0.82 14.22
CA TYR A 499 20.48 0.01 13.62
C TYR A 499 20.29 -1.51 13.80
N LEU A 500 19.29 -1.93 14.58
CA LEU A 500 19.08 -3.35 14.91
C LEU A 500 18.27 -4.03 13.80
N SER A 501 18.73 -5.20 13.36
CA SER A 501 17.88 -6.08 12.54
C SER A 501 16.74 -6.65 13.39
N GLN A 502 15.63 -7.05 12.74
CA GLN A 502 14.50 -7.67 13.45
C GLN A 502 14.92 -8.92 14.24
N ILE A 503 15.83 -9.75 13.71
CA ILE A 503 16.38 -10.92 14.43
C ILE A 503 17.17 -10.50 15.67
N GLN A 504 18.01 -9.45 15.58
CA GLN A 504 18.75 -8.93 16.72
C GLN A 504 17.82 -8.32 17.78
N ALA A 505 16.79 -7.59 17.34
CA ALA A 505 15.76 -7.01 18.19
C ALA A 505 15.01 -8.10 18.97
N ILE A 506 14.61 -9.19 18.30
CA ILE A 506 13.99 -10.37 18.93
C ILE A 506 14.92 -11.01 19.98
N LYS A 507 16.21 -11.20 19.65
CA LYS A 507 17.20 -11.76 20.60
C LYS A 507 17.31 -10.91 21.86
N LEU A 508 17.38 -9.58 21.72
CA LEU A 508 17.49 -8.65 22.85
C LEU A 508 16.22 -8.65 23.72
N TYR A 509 15.04 -8.70 23.09
CA TYR A 509 13.75 -8.78 23.76
C TYR A 509 13.61 -10.09 24.56
N MET A 510 13.89 -11.23 23.93
CA MET A 510 13.71 -12.55 24.55
C MET A 510 14.74 -12.86 25.64
N THR A 511 15.94 -12.26 25.59
CA THR A 511 16.97 -12.40 26.63
C THR A 511 16.81 -11.41 27.78
N GLY A 512 15.84 -10.49 27.72
CA GLY A 512 15.57 -9.50 28.76
C GLY A 512 16.65 -8.43 28.94
N ARG A 513 17.54 -8.25 27.97
CA ARG A 513 18.69 -7.32 28.05
C ARG A 513 18.32 -5.85 27.79
N LYS A 514 17.19 -5.58 27.13
CA LYS A 514 16.67 -4.22 26.87
C LYS A 514 15.19 -4.12 27.24
N THR A 515 14.85 -3.21 28.16
CA THR A 515 13.51 -3.06 28.74
C THR A 515 12.55 -2.15 27.97
N HIS A 516 13.04 -1.40 26.97
CA HIS A 516 12.26 -0.38 26.25
C HIS A 516 11.91 -0.75 24.81
N LEU A 517 12.02 -2.03 24.42
CA LEU A 517 11.66 -2.48 23.07
C LEU A 517 10.24 -3.05 23.08
N LYS A 518 9.33 -2.44 22.32
CA LYS A 518 7.95 -2.89 22.19
C LYS A 518 7.86 -3.93 21.06
N CYS A 519 7.57 -5.17 21.41
CA CYS A 519 7.49 -6.29 20.46
C CYS A 519 6.18 -7.08 20.61
N ASP A 520 5.74 -7.71 19.52
CA ASP A 520 4.64 -8.67 19.55
C ASP A 520 5.15 -10.02 20.07
N ARG A 521 4.95 -10.25 21.37
CA ARG A 521 5.37 -11.48 22.04
C ARG A 521 4.68 -12.73 21.45
N GLU A 522 3.43 -12.64 21.03
CA GLU A 522 2.68 -13.79 20.51
C GLU A 522 3.25 -14.20 19.16
N LEU A 523 3.48 -13.24 18.27
CA LEU A 523 4.11 -13.47 16.97
C LEU A 523 5.53 -14.04 17.14
N ILE A 524 6.36 -13.43 17.99
CA ILE A 524 7.74 -13.89 18.22
C ILE A 524 7.77 -15.33 18.73
N GLN A 525 6.88 -15.69 19.66
CA GLN A 525 6.81 -17.06 20.16
C GLN A 525 6.46 -18.07 19.06
N GLN A 526 5.58 -17.70 18.12
CA GLN A 526 5.27 -18.54 16.97
C GLN A 526 6.45 -18.61 15.97
N VAL A 527 7.16 -17.52 15.72
CA VAL A 527 8.37 -17.52 14.88
C VAL A 527 9.43 -18.48 15.44
N LEU A 528 9.66 -18.44 16.75
CA LEU A 528 10.61 -19.35 17.41
C LEU A 528 10.15 -20.82 17.32
N PHE A 529 8.85 -21.08 17.43
CA PHE A 529 8.29 -22.42 17.23
C PHE A 529 8.53 -22.89 15.78
N ASP A 530 8.19 -22.06 14.80
CA ASP A 530 8.36 -22.36 13.38
C ASP A 530 9.84 -22.59 13.01
N ALA A 531 10.76 -21.82 13.60
CA ALA A 531 12.21 -21.99 13.42
C ALA A 531 12.68 -23.39 13.87
N VAL A 532 12.23 -23.86 15.05
CA VAL A 532 12.60 -25.17 15.60
C VAL A 532 11.97 -26.32 14.80
N VAL A 533 10.71 -26.18 14.39
CA VAL A 533 10.01 -27.23 13.63
C VAL A 533 10.61 -27.40 12.23
N THR A 534 11.07 -26.30 11.62
CA THR A 534 11.64 -26.30 10.27
C THR A 534 13.15 -26.55 10.24
N ALA A 535 13.88 -26.45 11.36
CA ALA A 535 15.34 -26.66 11.43
C ALA A 535 15.85 -27.98 10.82
N PRO A 536 15.18 -29.14 10.96
CA PRO A 536 15.65 -30.39 10.34
C PRO A 536 15.70 -30.38 8.80
N LEU A 537 15.05 -29.40 8.15
CA LEU A 537 15.06 -29.28 6.70
C LEU A 537 16.43 -28.92 6.14
N GLU A 538 17.22 -28.13 6.87
CA GLU A 538 18.57 -27.77 6.47
C GLU A 538 19.38 -29.04 6.18
N ALA A 539 19.48 -29.95 7.16
CA ALA A 539 20.21 -31.21 7.01
C ALA A 539 19.64 -32.11 5.90
N TYR A 540 18.31 -32.13 5.72
CA TYR A 540 17.66 -32.91 4.67
C TYR A 540 17.99 -32.38 3.27
N TRP A 541 17.87 -31.07 3.06
CA TRP A 541 18.17 -30.43 1.79
C TRP A 541 19.66 -30.45 1.47
N THR A 542 20.54 -30.25 2.45
CA THR A 542 21.99 -30.42 2.28
C THR A 542 22.33 -31.86 1.90
N GLY A 543 21.70 -32.85 2.52
CA GLY A 543 21.86 -34.27 2.15
C GLY A 543 21.48 -34.55 0.70
N LEU A 544 20.35 -34.00 0.23
CA LEU A 544 19.91 -34.11 -1.17
C LEU A 544 20.84 -33.38 -2.15
N ALA A 545 21.39 -32.23 -1.75
CA ALA A 545 22.35 -31.48 -2.56
C ALA A 545 23.69 -32.25 -2.72
N LEU A 546 24.12 -32.95 -1.67
CA LEU A 546 25.33 -33.75 -1.67
C LEU A 546 25.18 -35.11 -2.40
N ASN A 547 23.95 -35.64 -2.50
CA ASN A 547 23.67 -36.86 -3.25
C ASN A 547 23.68 -36.61 -4.78
N LYS A 548 24.90 -36.50 -5.34
CA LYS A 548 25.14 -36.28 -6.79
C LYS A 548 24.62 -37.40 -7.69
N SER A 549 24.31 -38.58 -7.16
CA SER A 549 23.90 -39.75 -7.95
C SER A 549 22.43 -39.70 -8.39
N GLU A 550 21.55 -39.07 -7.61
CA GLU A 550 20.12 -38.90 -7.94
C GLU A 550 19.83 -37.55 -8.63
N ASN A 551 20.68 -36.54 -8.41
CA ASN A 551 20.60 -35.22 -9.02
C ASN A 551 21.40 -35.09 -10.34
N SER A 552 21.62 -36.19 -11.06
CA SER A 552 22.45 -36.23 -12.27
C SER A 552 21.99 -35.28 -13.39
N ASP A 553 20.71 -34.86 -13.37
CA ASP A 553 20.10 -34.00 -14.39
C ASP A 553 20.14 -32.48 -14.07
N LYS A 554 20.59 -32.03 -12.88
CA LYS A 554 20.62 -30.60 -12.47
C LYS A 554 19.33 -29.80 -12.79
N GLY A 555 18.17 -30.43 -12.62
CA GLY A 555 16.89 -29.87 -13.03
C GLY A 555 16.25 -28.90 -12.04
N VAL A 556 16.43 -29.17 -10.75
CA VAL A 556 15.92 -28.36 -9.63
C VAL A 556 17.02 -27.42 -9.16
N GLU A 557 16.70 -26.15 -9.04
CA GLU A 557 17.67 -25.09 -8.76
C GLU A 557 17.58 -24.58 -7.31
N ILE A 558 16.35 -24.36 -6.83
CA ILE A 558 16.06 -23.78 -5.51
C ILE A 558 14.97 -24.59 -4.83
N ALA A 559 15.11 -24.84 -3.53
CA ALA A 559 14.00 -25.23 -2.65
C ALA A 559 13.75 -24.10 -1.64
N PHE A 560 12.48 -23.82 -1.39
CA PHE A 560 12.08 -22.79 -0.44
C PHE A 560 10.89 -23.25 0.41
N LEU A 561 10.85 -22.75 1.64
CA LEU A 561 9.75 -22.92 2.57
C LEU A 561 9.36 -21.56 3.11
N GLY A 562 8.06 -21.35 3.29
CA GLY A 562 7.50 -20.16 3.90
C GLY A 562 6.46 -20.57 4.94
N THR A 563 6.55 -19.96 6.10
CA THR A 563 5.65 -20.20 7.22
C THR A 563 4.63 -19.08 7.36
N ARG A 564 3.56 -19.33 8.12
CA ARG A 564 2.53 -18.31 8.38
C ARG A 564 3.04 -17.08 9.14
N THR A 565 4.17 -17.20 9.86
CA THR A 565 4.73 -16.12 10.69
C THR A 565 5.67 -15.22 9.91
N GLY A 566 5.88 -15.45 8.61
CA GLY A 566 6.85 -14.72 7.80
C GLY A 566 8.28 -15.27 7.90
N LEU A 567 8.50 -16.43 8.54
CA LEU A 567 9.79 -17.11 8.49
C LEU A 567 9.89 -17.87 7.17
N SER A 568 10.98 -17.65 6.44
CA SER A 568 11.33 -18.36 5.22
C SER A 568 12.64 -19.11 5.37
N ARG A 569 12.77 -20.23 4.64
CA ARG A 569 14.02 -20.96 4.48
C ARG A 569 14.28 -21.21 3.01
N THR A 570 15.51 -21.00 2.57
CA THR A 570 15.91 -21.20 1.17
C THR A 570 17.18 -22.02 1.08
N ASN A 571 17.21 -23.02 0.21
CA ASN A 571 18.42 -23.76 -0.11
C ASN A 571 18.65 -23.79 -1.63
N LEU A 572 19.91 -23.60 -2.01
CA LEU A 572 20.36 -23.59 -3.40
C LEU A 572 21.01 -24.94 -3.74
N PHE A 573 20.52 -25.62 -4.78
CA PHE A 573 21.13 -26.85 -5.31
C PHE A 573 22.20 -26.57 -6.36
N VAL A 574 22.27 -25.33 -6.84
CA VAL A 574 23.18 -24.84 -7.86
C VAL A 574 23.83 -23.56 -7.34
N VAL A 575 25.05 -23.26 -7.77
CA VAL A 575 25.73 -22.00 -7.42
C VAL A 575 24.88 -20.82 -7.90
N GLN A 576 24.82 -19.73 -7.12
CA GLN A 576 23.96 -18.57 -7.38
C GLN A 576 24.13 -17.98 -8.79
N GLU A 577 25.36 -17.96 -9.32
CA GLU A 577 25.69 -17.48 -10.67
C GLU A 577 25.10 -18.36 -11.80
N GLN A 578 24.74 -19.61 -11.50
CA GLN A 578 24.21 -20.58 -12.46
C GLN A 578 22.68 -20.70 -12.42
N LEU A 579 22.01 -19.90 -11.59
CA LEU A 579 20.54 -19.88 -11.52
C LEU A 579 19.96 -19.34 -12.82
N SER A 580 18.94 -20.02 -13.35
CA SER A 580 18.23 -19.58 -14.56
C SER A 580 17.44 -18.27 -14.31
N ASN A 581 17.03 -18.04 -13.07
CA ASN A 581 16.43 -16.80 -12.61
C ASN A 581 17.11 -16.35 -11.30
N GLN A 582 17.86 -15.25 -11.34
CA GLN A 582 18.56 -14.70 -10.18
C GLN A 582 17.67 -13.79 -9.32
N ASP A 583 16.54 -13.34 -9.88
CA ASP A 583 15.67 -12.33 -9.26
C ASP A 583 14.58 -12.98 -8.39
N LEU A 584 14.38 -14.30 -8.47
CA LEU A 584 13.36 -15.01 -7.70
C LEU A 584 13.65 -14.97 -6.19
N LEU A 585 12.63 -14.67 -5.38
CA LEU A 585 12.72 -14.54 -3.91
C LEU A 585 13.69 -13.44 -3.44
N THR A 586 14.04 -12.49 -4.32
CA THR A 586 14.76 -11.28 -3.96
C THR A 586 13.80 -10.15 -3.61
N ALA A 587 14.30 -9.06 -3.02
CA ALA A 587 13.48 -7.88 -2.71
C ALA A 587 12.82 -7.23 -3.95
N GLU A 588 13.29 -7.56 -5.16
CA GLU A 588 12.70 -7.09 -6.42
C GLU A 588 11.49 -7.96 -6.85
N ASP A 589 11.41 -9.20 -6.38
CA ASP A 589 10.28 -10.12 -6.61
C ASP A 589 9.16 -9.85 -5.59
N LYS A 590 8.46 -8.73 -5.79
CA LYS A 590 7.33 -8.32 -4.96
C LYS A 590 6.25 -9.40 -4.85
N GLU A 591 6.05 -10.26 -5.84
CA GLU A 591 5.02 -11.30 -5.76
C GLU A 591 5.49 -12.59 -5.07
N GLY A 592 6.80 -12.87 -5.09
CA GLY A 592 7.41 -14.08 -4.53
C GLY A 592 7.90 -13.96 -3.08
N VAL A 593 8.01 -12.75 -2.54
CA VAL A 593 8.45 -12.47 -1.16
C VAL A 593 7.28 -12.12 -0.23
N PHE A 594 7.50 -12.29 1.08
CA PHE A 594 6.56 -11.84 2.11
C PHE A 594 6.56 -10.31 2.18
N ASN A 595 5.52 -9.71 1.63
CA ASN A 595 5.33 -8.26 1.69
C ASN A 595 4.52 -7.85 2.92
N SER A 596 4.44 -6.54 3.10
CA SER A 596 3.52 -5.94 4.03
C SER A 596 2.07 -6.35 3.71
N ASP A 597 1.70 -6.40 2.44
CA ASP A 597 0.27 -6.37 2.13
C ASP A 597 -0.30 -7.77 1.83
N HIS A 598 0.55 -8.74 1.49
CA HIS A 598 0.11 -10.10 1.18
C HIS A 598 1.21 -11.16 1.41
N PHE A 599 0.78 -12.41 1.53
CA PHE A 599 1.65 -13.59 1.43
C PHE A 599 2.14 -13.79 -0.01
N PRO A 600 3.28 -14.47 -0.22
CA PRO A 600 3.77 -14.79 -1.56
C PRO A 600 2.72 -15.50 -2.41
N LEU A 601 2.70 -15.23 -3.72
CA LEU A 601 1.72 -15.79 -4.65
C LEU A 601 1.74 -17.32 -4.65
N TRP A 602 2.92 -17.93 -4.62
CA TRP A 602 3.08 -19.39 -4.55
C TRP A 602 2.49 -19.98 -3.27
N TYR A 603 2.57 -19.26 -2.15
CA TYR A 603 1.96 -19.68 -0.89
C TYR A 603 0.43 -19.55 -1.00
N ARG A 604 -0.09 -18.38 -1.38
CA ARG A 604 -1.53 -18.13 -1.56
C ARG A 604 -2.18 -19.17 -2.46
N ARG A 605 -1.55 -19.52 -3.58
CA ARG A 605 -2.12 -20.52 -4.50
C ARG A 605 -1.99 -21.95 -4.00
N ALA A 606 -0.88 -22.30 -3.35
CA ALA A 606 -0.72 -23.62 -2.74
C ALA A 606 -1.73 -23.87 -1.62
N ALA A 607 -2.12 -22.81 -0.91
CA ALA A 607 -3.06 -22.87 0.21
C ALA A 607 -4.48 -23.32 -0.19
N GLU A 608 -4.89 -23.02 -1.43
CA GLU A 608 -6.21 -23.38 -1.95
C GLU A 608 -6.23 -24.76 -2.63
N GLN A 609 -5.06 -25.35 -2.84
CA GLN A 609 -4.98 -26.71 -3.35
C GLN A 609 -5.17 -27.73 -2.24
N VAL A 610 -5.66 -28.91 -2.62
CA VAL A 610 -5.79 -30.03 -1.69
C VAL A 610 -4.41 -30.36 -1.13
N PRO A 611 -4.21 -30.40 0.20
CA PRO A 611 -2.90 -30.66 0.78
C PRO A 611 -2.27 -31.96 0.26
N GLY A 612 -1.01 -31.86 -0.16
CA GLY A 612 -0.30 -32.95 -0.84
C GLY A 612 -0.44 -32.97 -2.36
N THR A 613 -1.25 -32.10 -2.98
CA THR A 613 -1.15 -31.82 -4.41
C THR A 613 -0.21 -30.65 -4.67
N TYR A 614 0.50 -30.70 -5.79
CA TYR A 614 1.40 -29.63 -6.21
C TYR A 614 0.68 -28.69 -7.16
N PHE A 615 0.70 -27.40 -6.84
CA PHE A 615 0.39 -26.33 -7.76
C PHE A 615 1.63 -26.00 -8.58
N VAL A 616 1.54 -26.14 -9.91
CA VAL A 616 2.63 -25.87 -10.83
C VAL A 616 2.28 -24.68 -11.70
N PHE A 617 3.18 -23.70 -11.79
CA PHE A 617 2.98 -22.50 -12.61
C PHE A 617 4.33 -21.96 -13.11
N GLN A 618 4.27 -21.19 -14.19
CA GLN A 618 5.45 -20.54 -14.77
C GLN A 618 5.75 -19.23 -14.04
N ALA A 619 7.03 -18.91 -13.84
CA ALA A 619 7.43 -17.68 -13.18
C ALA A 619 7.07 -16.44 -14.03
N SER A 620 6.54 -15.39 -13.40
CA SER A 620 5.95 -14.23 -14.10
C SER A 620 6.96 -13.43 -14.93
N GLN A 621 8.22 -13.34 -14.48
CA GLN A 621 9.24 -12.54 -15.16
C GLN A 621 10.16 -13.36 -16.07
N ASN A 622 10.33 -14.66 -15.80
CA ASN A 622 11.26 -15.52 -16.54
C ASN A 622 10.59 -16.82 -16.98
N LYS A 623 10.17 -16.84 -18.25
CA LYS A 623 9.45 -17.97 -18.88
C LYS A 623 10.28 -19.26 -18.96
N SER A 624 11.58 -19.24 -18.66
CA SER A 624 12.45 -20.43 -18.68
C SER A 624 12.33 -21.32 -17.43
N VAL A 625 11.57 -20.90 -16.42
CA VAL A 625 11.53 -21.53 -15.10
C VAL A 625 10.09 -21.84 -14.67
N VAL A 626 9.94 -22.98 -14.00
CA VAL A 626 8.66 -23.46 -13.43
C VAL A 626 8.77 -23.57 -11.92
N LEU A 627 7.73 -23.09 -11.25
CA LEU A 627 7.55 -23.18 -9.80
C LEU A 627 6.51 -24.23 -9.47
N ALA A 628 6.86 -25.15 -8.58
CA ALA A 628 5.93 -26.11 -8.00
C ALA A 628 5.82 -25.86 -6.50
N SER A 629 4.60 -25.74 -5.97
CA SER A 629 4.35 -25.40 -4.57
C SER A 629 3.22 -26.24 -3.98
N THR A 630 3.29 -26.54 -2.69
CA THR A 630 2.25 -27.29 -1.97
C THR A 630 2.13 -26.80 -0.53
N ALA A 631 0.91 -26.76 -0.02
CA ALA A 631 0.63 -26.36 1.35
C ALA A 631 0.76 -27.54 2.31
N ILE A 632 1.22 -27.23 3.52
CA ILE A 632 1.34 -28.15 4.65
C ILE A 632 0.18 -27.88 5.59
N GLN A 633 -0.62 -28.92 5.82
CA GLN A 633 -1.75 -28.91 6.74
C GLN A 633 -1.40 -29.73 7.99
N LEU A 634 -1.79 -29.24 9.17
CA LEU A 634 -1.46 -29.87 10.45
C LEU A 634 -2.31 -31.12 10.76
N LEU A 635 -3.62 -31.02 10.57
CA LEU A 635 -4.62 -32.06 10.85
C LEU A 635 -5.29 -32.48 9.53
N ASP A 636 -5.65 -33.76 9.40
CA ASP A 636 -6.33 -34.28 8.20
C ASP A 636 -7.84 -33.89 8.15
N ASP A 637 -8.30 -32.98 9.04
CA ASP A 637 -9.70 -32.50 9.13
C ASP A 637 -9.90 -31.15 8.41
N ARG A 638 -11.13 -30.87 7.96
CA ARG A 638 -11.53 -29.60 7.34
C ARG A 638 -11.35 -28.38 8.25
N LYS A 639 -11.11 -28.60 9.55
CA LYS A 639 -10.82 -27.57 10.55
C LYS A 639 -9.32 -27.34 10.78
N SER A 640 -8.45 -27.86 9.93
CA SER A 640 -7.02 -27.66 10.11
C SER A 640 -6.53 -26.34 9.50
N PRO A 641 -5.69 -25.60 10.24
CA PRO A 641 -4.92 -24.50 9.67
C PRO A 641 -3.86 -25.01 8.68
N ILE A 642 -3.51 -24.14 7.74
CA ILE A 642 -2.30 -24.27 6.93
C ILE A 642 -1.14 -23.64 7.72
N VAL A 643 -0.05 -24.38 7.84
CA VAL A 643 1.07 -23.99 8.71
C VAL A 643 2.24 -23.40 7.93
N ALA A 644 2.51 -23.97 6.77
CA ALA A 644 3.59 -23.58 5.88
C ALA A 644 3.25 -23.99 4.44
N ALA A 645 3.98 -23.42 3.49
CA ALA A 645 4.03 -23.92 2.12
C ALA A 645 5.48 -24.20 1.75
N VAL A 646 5.68 -25.28 0.99
CA VAL A 646 6.96 -25.67 0.41
C VAL A 646 6.87 -25.48 -1.09
N GLY A 647 7.93 -24.98 -1.69
CA GLY A 647 8.06 -24.92 -3.14
C GLY A 647 9.46 -25.22 -3.63
N ILE A 648 9.52 -25.50 -4.92
CA ILE A 648 10.76 -25.73 -5.65
C ILE A 648 10.74 -24.97 -6.96
N GLN A 649 11.91 -24.51 -7.36
CA GLN A 649 12.20 -23.96 -8.67
C GLN A 649 12.88 -25.01 -9.54
N MET A 650 12.41 -25.19 -10.76
CA MET A 650 13.04 -26.08 -11.73
C MET A 650 13.06 -25.48 -13.13
N LYS A 651 14.03 -25.92 -13.95
CA LYS A 651 14.10 -25.55 -15.37
C LYS A 651 12.89 -26.07 -16.12
N LEU A 652 12.30 -25.24 -16.98
CA LEU A 652 11.16 -25.64 -17.82
C LEU A 652 11.49 -26.87 -18.68
N GLU A 653 12.68 -26.90 -19.30
CA GLU A 653 13.13 -28.03 -20.11
C GLU A 653 13.23 -29.34 -19.32
N PHE A 654 13.65 -29.26 -18.06
CA PHE A 654 13.72 -30.42 -17.18
C PHE A 654 12.31 -30.93 -16.85
N PHE A 655 11.41 -30.03 -16.48
CA PHE A 655 10.01 -30.35 -16.19
C PHE A 655 9.31 -31.00 -17.39
N GLN A 656 9.43 -30.39 -18.57
CA GLN A 656 8.83 -30.90 -19.81
C GLN A 656 9.37 -32.29 -20.17
N ARG A 657 10.70 -32.51 -20.08
CA ARG A 657 11.32 -33.81 -20.36
C ARG A 657 10.82 -34.90 -19.40
N LYS A 658 10.71 -34.61 -18.10
CA LYS A 658 10.18 -35.56 -17.12
C LYS A 658 8.68 -35.81 -17.35
N PHE A 659 7.91 -34.77 -17.65
CA PHE A 659 6.49 -34.87 -18.00
C PHE A 659 6.27 -35.79 -19.19
N TRP A 660 6.98 -35.59 -20.31
CA TRP A 660 6.86 -36.45 -21.49
C TRP A 660 7.29 -37.89 -21.22
N THR A 661 8.33 -38.09 -20.40
CA THR A 661 8.77 -39.44 -19.98
C THR A 661 7.68 -40.17 -19.20
N ALA A 662 7.01 -39.49 -18.28
CA ALA A 662 5.96 -40.08 -17.45
C ALA A 662 4.65 -40.28 -18.23
N SER A 663 4.29 -39.36 -19.14
CA SER A 663 3.13 -39.49 -20.04
C SER A 663 3.25 -40.70 -20.97
N ARG A 664 4.48 -41.02 -21.44
CA ARG A 664 4.77 -42.24 -22.22
C ARG A 664 4.54 -43.52 -21.39
N GLN A 665 4.90 -43.51 -20.10
CA GLN A 665 4.69 -44.65 -19.21
C GLN A 665 3.21 -44.89 -18.88
N ALA A 666 2.39 -43.83 -18.84
CA ALA A 666 0.97 -43.92 -18.55
C ALA A 666 0.11 -44.28 -19.77
N SER A 667 0.69 -44.46 -20.97
CA SER A 667 -0.02 -44.74 -22.24
C SER A 667 -1.17 -43.77 -22.55
N ALA A 668 -1.12 -42.55 -22.00
CA ALA A 668 -2.19 -41.58 -22.09
C ALA A 668 -1.95 -40.52 -23.18
N CYS A 669 -0.67 -40.27 -23.51
CA CYS A 669 -0.27 -39.49 -24.66
C CYS A 669 1.01 -40.11 -25.26
N SER A 670 0.88 -40.75 -26.43
CA SER A 670 2.00 -41.34 -27.15
C SER A 670 2.25 -40.54 -28.42
N ILE A 671 3.49 -40.08 -28.59
CA ILE A 671 4.02 -39.30 -29.74
C ILE A 671 3.83 -40.04 -31.09
N THR A 672 3.38 -41.29 -31.04
CA THR A 672 3.13 -42.15 -32.21
C THR A 672 1.74 -41.95 -32.85
N LEU A 673 0.87 -41.09 -32.30
CA LEU A 673 -0.44 -40.79 -32.90
C LEU A 673 -0.39 -39.41 -33.58
N PRO A 674 -0.32 -39.34 -34.92
CA PRO A 674 -0.08 -38.09 -35.65
C PRO A 674 -1.22 -37.05 -35.55
N ASP A 675 -2.38 -37.43 -35.02
CA ASP A 675 -3.59 -36.58 -35.00
C ASP A 675 -3.95 -36.02 -33.61
N ILE A 676 -3.17 -36.30 -32.56
CA ILE A 676 -3.49 -35.87 -31.19
C ILE A 676 -2.38 -34.98 -30.64
N LYS A 677 -2.68 -33.69 -30.43
CA LYS A 677 -1.81 -32.76 -29.71
C LYS A 677 -2.13 -32.79 -28.22
N CYS A 678 -1.12 -33.01 -27.39
CA CYS A 678 -1.28 -33.03 -25.94
C CYS A 678 -0.71 -31.75 -25.31
N TYR A 679 -1.49 -31.17 -24.40
CA TYR A 679 -1.12 -30.00 -23.65
C TYR A 679 -1.24 -30.28 -22.16
N LEU A 680 -0.28 -29.79 -21.37
CA LEU A 680 -0.49 -29.61 -19.94
C LEU A 680 -0.96 -28.18 -19.73
N ILE A 681 -2.19 -28.03 -19.24
CA ILE A 681 -2.76 -26.74 -18.89
C ILE A 681 -2.89 -26.60 -17.37
N ASP A 682 -2.76 -25.37 -16.89
CA ASP A 682 -3.08 -25.06 -15.50
C ASP A 682 -4.59 -24.90 -15.28
N ASN A 683 -5.00 -24.65 -14.03
CA ASN A 683 -6.40 -24.47 -13.64
C ASN A 683 -7.07 -23.21 -14.22
N ASN A 684 -6.31 -22.35 -14.88
CA ASN A 684 -6.79 -21.12 -15.52
C ASN A 684 -6.67 -21.17 -17.05
N GLY A 685 -6.29 -22.32 -17.61
CA GLY A 685 -6.21 -22.52 -19.05
C GLY A 685 -4.86 -22.17 -19.68
N PHE A 686 -3.84 -21.78 -18.92
CA PHE A 686 -2.51 -21.49 -19.47
C PHE A 686 -1.77 -22.78 -19.78
N ILE A 687 -1.11 -22.81 -20.94
CA ILE A 687 -0.31 -23.96 -21.38
C ILE A 687 1.04 -23.94 -20.66
N LEU A 688 1.33 -24.96 -19.86
CA LEU A 688 2.61 -25.18 -19.19
C LEU A 688 3.56 -26.08 -20.01
N VAL A 689 2.99 -27.05 -20.74
CA VAL A 689 3.74 -27.98 -21.58
C VAL A 689 3.01 -28.18 -22.90
N SER A 690 3.74 -27.99 -24.00
CA SER A 690 3.31 -28.27 -25.37
C SER A 690 4.40 -29.05 -26.09
N GLU A 691 4.04 -29.77 -27.15
CA GLU A 691 5.01 -30.36 -28.09
C GLU A 691 5.71 -29.28 -28.92
N ASP A 692 5.02 -28.16 -29.17
CA ASP A 692 5.56 -26.97 -29.82
C ASP A 692 5.94 -25.94 -28.75
N TYR A 693 7.25 -25.77 -28.55
CA TYR A 693 7.82 -24.89 -27.53
C TYR A 693 7.44 -23.41 -27.71
N SER A 694 7.06 -22.99 -28.92
CA SER A 694 6.60 -21.61 -29.17
C SER A 694 5.23 -21.32 -28.53
N GLN A 695 4.37 -22.33 -28.40
CA GLN A 695 3.02 -22.20 -27.84
C GLN A 695 2.98 -22.08 -26.31
N VAL A 696 4.12 -22.30 -25.64
CA VAL A 696 4.29 -22.07 -24.18
C VAL A 696 4.73 -20.62 -23.91
N GLN A 697 5.14 -19.88 -24.96
CA GLN A 697 5.62 -18.50 -24.83
C GLN A 697 4.57 -17.45 -25.23
N ASP A 698 3.57 -17.79 -26.05
CA ASP A 698 2.51 -16.88 -26.46
C ASP A 698 1.27 -17.01 -25.55
N ASP A 699 1.00 -15.97 -24.76
CA ASP A 699 -0.14 -15.89 -23.82
C ASP A 699 -1.50 -15.58 -24.52
N ASN A 700 -1.56 -15.64 -25.86
CA ASN A 700 -2.65 -15.08 -26.69
C ASN A 700 -3.60 -16.12 -27.32
N HIS A 701 -3.77 -17.31 -26.76
CA HIS A 701 -4.64 -18.35 -27.34
C HIS A 701 -5.75 -18.85 -26.43
#